data_AF-A0A2D5Z9G7-F1
#
_entry.id   AF-A0A2D5Z9G7-F1
#
_cell.length_a   1.000
_cell.length_b   1.000
_cell.length_c   1.000
_cell.angle_alpha   90.00
_cell.angle_beta   90.00
_cell.angle_gamma   90.00
#
_symmetry.space_group_name_H-M   'P 1'
#
loop_
_entity.id
_entity.type
_entity.pdbx_description
1 polymer ?
#
loop_
_entity_poly.entity_id
_entity_poly.type
_entity_poly.pdbx_seq_one_letter_code
_entity_poly.pdbx_strand_id
1 'polypeptide(L)'
;YLGPGDFNFVGAYLGSGQWGVGHYNGSDWSVQASVADASLASEVDYALRVRVEDDTVTLIVDGETMLTHTFASPVTAGRVGYGTHNAAAAFDDLAIEVPPSLPYFEDFADGQADFLTPVSGAWSIDGATRYVSTPAVGEDGVSVLTLSEALPATFAIDTLMHGLDGGAGYSKNAAVIFDYQGPTDFKFAGGFFGAGQWQIGHHDGTSWVVDASFAEPLQLRQDYLAQLVIRDGAAALTVDGVLKVSHDFGAPLSDGRVGLGTRSAVAGFNALAVRDIAALPYFDDLSDGRAEFQVPLAGAWQVNEFDRYLVTPGAAVDTVSLVSLADPVPEAFRLGGVLRPKEGGGSTNAALVFDYRSPTDFKFAAAFVGLGQWWIGHHDGNGWVADVQLDATLAAETDYRADVFASGSDVSLVVDGASVLNHTFGDPLNDGAVGYGTTQSVAVFDDLTVEAGPTLPHTEDFEDGLADFFFASDGWSVTGAGRYEARSAPGADAVSLLGLAESLPARFDLAATVRGLNGAPSRNGLLIFDYHGPTDFAYAGGFFGAGLWRMGRYDGTIWSVEASLNETLATNQDYALTLSIRDALAKLSVDGATKLSHDFGTDLSGGRAGLATNNAFAEFDDVSVAENADDVGPRVIEVYVGGTSWSSAFADALASSGTGGANGFRVSTGPDQLLAVPWMNVDQVSMRFDEAVTVGAGDLSIVDATGARGIAGMSWDATTNVATWTLDGALPSNHVQIGLSDVVTDTVGNALDGEWVDEQSTTSGDGASGGALSMALHVQVGSSDRDDATSIYDVAVVRGATGGDVFADLNGDGDVTSADFDGILANQGRSLAPVSSGASGSTTVSLGGVDRLITTPSGTAHSGSADIVLSTGDGSPVDLYDYSVRVGLTGPTGVTITGGGEALWSAATTGPNPPGLLNTGGLVDGAPPTYYLGTANFGGQVLSVADGSGLIRVDYDVAPGTLGTFTFDIIVNGPADTAIVAADESIVALSVQSPTLTVTIPGDATGDFVVGTSDLNAVLANFTRNVSPGDFSSGDLTGDGVVGTEDLNLVLANFTNSVEPPSALGGASAPSRAVGAARLLRWHGWKHGASDDDHGQADQSAASWSPSESAITSRAAI
;
A
#
# COMPACT_ATOMS: atom_id res chain seq x y z
N TYR A 1 -38.29 5.33 63.99
CA TYR A 1 -39.14 6.11 64.92
C TYR A 1 -39.59 7.39 64.25
N LEU A 2 -40.88 7.51 63.96
CA LEU A 2 -41.48 8.71 63.34
C LEU A 2 -42.10 9.65 64.39
N GLY A 3 -42.46 9.11 65.56
CA GLY A 3 -42.90 9.90 66.70
C GLY A 3 -43.31 9.02 67.89
N PRO A 4 -43.68 9.61 69.04
CA PRO A 4 -44.01 8.85 70.26
C PRO A 4 -45.27 7.99 70.13
N GLY A 5 -46.05 8.17 69.05
CA GLY A 5 -47.21 7.35 68.71
C GLY A 5 -47.04 6.54 67.43
N ASP A 6 -45.85 6.49 66.83
CA ASP A 6 -45.64 5.78 65.56
C ASP A 6 -44.17 5.35 65.40
N PHE A 7 -43.91 4.06 65.61
CA PHE A 7 -42.59 3.47 65.36
C PHE A 7 -42.64 1.96 65.12
N ASN A 8 -41.75 1.47 64.26
CA ASN A 8 -41.44 0.05 64.16
C ASN A 8 -40.47 -0.35 65.27
N PHE A 9 -40.55 -1.59 65.72
CA PHE A 9 -39.70 -2.13 66.77
C PHE A 9 -39.26 -3.56 66.47
N VAL A 10 -38.13 -3.93 67.06
CA VAL A 10 -37.61 -5.30 67.11
C VAL A 10 -37.19 -5.56 68.54
N GLY A 11 -37.52 -6.73 69.11
CA GLY A 11 -37.14 -7.01 70.48
C GLY A 11 -37.53 -8.39 71.00
N ALA A 12 -37.04 -8.68 72.21
CA ALA A 12 -37.31 -9.92 72.94
C ALA A 12 -38.52 -9.79 73.87
N TYR A 13 -39.37 -10.81 73.84
CA TYR A 13 -40.50 -11.01 74.73
C TYR A 13 -40.21 -12.18 75.68
N LEU A 14 -39.38 -11.93 76.71
CA LEU A 14 -38.93 -12.94 77.69
C LEU A 14 -40.07 -13.73 78.32
N GLY A 15 -41.22 -13.08 78.58
CA GLY A 15 -42.38 -13.72 79.20
C GLY A 15 -43.10 -14.75 78.32
N SER A 16 -42.95 -14.65 76.99
CA SER A 16 -43.49 -15.62 76.03
C SER A 16 -42.40 -16.46 75.34
N GLY A 17 -41.11 -16.20 75.61
CA GLY A 17 -39.98 -16.91 75.00
C GLY A 17 -39.91 -16.69 73.50
N GLN A 18 -40.04 -15.44 73.04
CA GLN A 18 -40.12 -15.11 71.62
C GLN A 18 -39.30 -13.87 71.27
N TRP A 19 -38.73 -13.85 70.07
CA TRP A 19 -38.28 -12.63 69.40
C TRP A 19 -39.38 -12.13 68.47
N GLY A 20 -39.52 -10.80 68.33
CA GLY A 20 -40.56 -10.23 67.47
C GLY A 20 -40.15 -8.95 66.75
N VAL A 21 -40.70 -8.78 65.55
CA VAL A 21 -40.70 -7.54 64.76
C VAL A 21 -42.13 -7.00 64.76
N GLY A 22 -42.27 -5.69 64.97
CA GLY A 22 -43.50 -5.05 65.38
C GLY A 22 -43.69 -3.62 64.89
N HIS A 23 -44.92 -3.11 64.97
CA HIS A 23 -45.26 -1.69 64.82
C HIS A 23 -46.09 -1.21 66.00
N TYR A 24 -45.72 -0.05 66.53
CA TYR A 24 -46.47 0.68 67.51
C TYR A 24 -47.21 1.84 66.85
N ASN A 25 -48.54 1.84 66.97
CA ASN A 25 -49.43 2.83 66.34
C ASN A 25 -50.00 3.86 67.34
N GLY A 26 -49.37 4.01 68.51
CA GLY A 26 -49.78 5.00 69.51
C GLY A 26 -50.73 4.46 70.57
N SER A 27 -51.26 3.25 70.37
CA SER A 27 -52.14 2.59 71.33
C SER A 27 -51.83 1.11 71.57
N ASP A 28 -51.18 0.44 70.61
CA ASP A 28 -50.90 -1.00 70.67
C ASP A 28 -49.51 -1.33 70.10
N TRP A 29 -48.82 -2.27 70.74
CA TRP A 29 -47.56 -2.85 70.26
C TRP A 29 -47.88 -4.12 69.47
N SER A 30 -48.23 -3.94 68.19
CA SER A 30 -48.61 -5.05 67.31
C SER A 30 -47.38 -5.78 66.81
N VAL A 31 -47.26 -7.08 67.11
CA VAL A 31 -46.19 -7.95 66.59
C VAL A 31 -46.65 -8.52 65.25
N GLN A 32 -45.98 -8.16 64.14
CA GLN A 32 -46.30 -8.71 62.82
C GLN A 32 -45.62 -10.06 62.56
N ALA A 33 -44.43 -10.27 63.12
CA ALA A 33 -43.69 -11.50 62.98
C ALA A 33 -43.00 -11.87 64.30
N SER A 34 -42.99 -13.16 64.63
CA SER A 34 -42.27 -13.65 65.79
C SER A 34 -41.73 -15.06 65.57
N VAL A 35 -40.64 -15.37 66.27
CA VAL A 35 -40.06 -16.72 66.35
C VAL A 35 -39.94 -17.11 67.81
N ALA A 36 -40.26 -18.37 68.13
CA ALA A 36 -40.08 -18.90 69.47
C ALA A 36 -38.61 -19.26 69.70
N ASP A 37 -38.07 -18.85 70.85
CA ASP A 37 -36.72 -19.13 71.28
C ASP A 37 -36.73 -19.57 72.75
N ALA A 38 -36.54 -20.87 72.95
CA ALA A 38 -36.54 -21.47 74.29
C ALA A 38 -35.27 -21.15 75.10
N SER A 39 -34.24 -20.59 74.47
CA SER A 39 -33.01 -20.15 75.14
C SER A 39 -33.13 -18.76 75.77
N LEU A 40 -34.20 -18.05 75.45
CA LEU A 40 -34.44 -16.68 75.90
C LEU A 40 -34.65 -16.63 77.43
N ALA A 41 -33.79 -15.91 78.15
CA ALA A 41 -33.76 -15.85 79.61
C ALA A 41 -33.43 -14.43 80.12
N SER A 42 -33.88 -14.12 81.34
CA SER A 42 -33.50 -12.89 82.04
C SER A 42 -32.06 -12.94 82.55
N GLU A 43 -31.40 -11.78 82.66
CA GLU A 43 -30.02 -11.64 83.16
C GLU A 43 -28.97 -12.33 82.26
N VAL A 44 -29.27 -12.45 80.97
CA VAL A 44 -28.37 -12.90 79.92
C VAL A 44 -28.20 -11.77 78.91
N ASP A 45 -26.96 -11.49 78.52
CA ASP A 45 -26.64 -10.51 77.49
C ASP A 45 -26.83 -11.16 76.11
N TYR A 46 -27.46 -10.41 75.19
CA TYR A 46 -27.70 -10.82 73.81
C TYR A 46 -27.13 -9.76 72.88
N ALA A 47 -26.35 -10.15 71.88
CA ALA A 47 -25.86 -9.25 70.85
C ALA A 47 -26.92 -9.11 69.75
N LEU A 48 -27.63 -7.98 69.72
CA LEU A 48 -28.68 -7.72 68.74
C LEU A 48 -28.12 -6.92 67.55
N ARG A 49 -28.34 -7.41 66.34
CA ARG A 49 -28.19 -6.65 65.09
C ARG A 49 -29.54 -6.60 64.38
N VAL A 50 -29.98 -5.40 64.02
CA VAL A 50 -31.17 -5.19 63.21
C VAL A 50 -30.74 -4.63 61.87
N ARG A 51 -30.96 -5.40 60.80
CA ARG A 51 -30.73 -4.97 59.43
C ARG A 51 -32.04 -4.48 58.85
N VAL A 52 -32.04 -3.26 58.32
CA VAL A 52 -33.21 -2.64 57.70
C VAL A 52 -32.87 -2.33 56.25
N GLU A 53 -33.58 -2.94 55.32
CA GLU A 53 -33.40 -2.82 53.87
C GLU A 53 -34.73 -2.44 53.26
N ASP A 54 -34.87 -1.16 52.94
CA ASP A 54 -36.12 -0.60 52.43
C ASP A 54 -37.33 -0.90 53.34
N ASP A 55 -38.19 -1.84 52.96
CA ASP A 55 -39.35 -2.30 53.73
C ASP A 55 -39.08 -3.55 54.59
N THR A 56 -37.90 -4.15 54.48
CA THR A 56 -37.56 -5.43 55.09
C THR A 56 -36.68 -5.25 56.33
N VAL A 57 -37.05 -5.92 57.41
CA VAL A 57 -36.34 -5.89 58.69
C VAL A 57 -35.93 -7.31 59.06
N THR A 58 -34.63 -7.51 59.26
CA THR A 58 -34.04 -8.77 59.73
C THR A 58 -33.45 -8.59 61.12
N LEU A 59 -33.90 -9.42 62.07
CA LEU A 59 -33.32 -9.52 63.40
C LEU A 59 -32.28 -10.64 63.42
N ILE A 60 -31.07 -10.30 63.84
CA ILE A 60 -29.96 -11.20 64.10
C ILE A 60 -29.62 -11.12 65.59
N VAL A 61 -29.49 -12.27 66.24
CA VAL A 61 -29.12 -12.37 67.66
C VAL A 61 -27.95 -13.32 67.80
N ASP A 62 -26.88 -12.88 68.46
CA ASP A 62 -25.65 -13.64 68.67
C ASP A 62 -25.06 -14.23 67.36
N GLY A 63 -25.28 -13.51 66.26
CA GLY A 63 -24.84 -13.90 64.91
C GLY A 63 -25.83 -14.79 64.14
N GLU A 64 -26.91 -15.26 64.75
CA GLU A 64 -27.94 -16.07 64.10
C GLU A 64 -29.14 -15.22 63.66
N THR A 65 -29.58 -15.36 62.40
CA THR A 65 -30.80 -14.71 61.92
C THR A 65 -32.02 -15.36 62.58
N MET A 66 -32.70 -14.60 63.44
CA MET A 66 -33.86 -15.07 64.19
C MET A 66 -35.14 -14.96 63.36
N LEU A 67 -35.38 -13.79 62.75
CA LEU A 67 -36.51 -13.60 61.84
C LEU A 67 -36.29 -12.46 60.85
N THR A 68 -37.00 -12.54 59.73
CA THR A 68 -37.11 -11.48 58.72
C THR A 68 -38.59 -11.15 58.51
N HIS A 69 -38.90 -9.87 58.41
CA HIS A 69 -40.25 -9.37 58.13
C HIS A 69 -40.21 -8.23 57.12
N THR A 70 -41.07 -8.31 56.10
CA THR A 70 -41.27 -7.27 55.09
C THR A 70 -42.55 -6.50 55.42
N PHE A 71 -42.40 -5.21 55.68
CA PHE A 71 -43.50 -4.26 55.89
C PHE A 71 -44.14 -3.86 54.56
N ALA A 72 -45.32 -3.25 54.60
CA ALA A 72 -46.04 -2.83 53.39
C ALA A 72 -45.49 -1.55 52.73
N SER A 73 -44.51 -0.90 53.37
CA SER A 73 -43.89 0.35 52.92
C SER A 73 -42.49 0.45 53.53
N PRO A 74 -41.58 1.24 52.93
CA PRO A 74 -40.23 1.46 53.43
C PRO A 74 -40.21 1.90 54.90
N VAL A 75 -39.32 1.32 55.70
CA VAL A 75 -39.17 1.58 57.14
C VAL A 75 -37.81 2.18 57.50
N THR A 76 -37.09 2.69 56.51
CA THR A 76 -35.77 3.35 56.64
C THR A 76 -35.84 4.77 57.21
N ALA A 77 -37.03 5.38 57.28
CA ALA A 77 -37.19 6.76 57.75
C ALA A 77 -37.26 6.91 59.28
N GLY A 78 -36.63 7.97 59.78
CA GLY A 78 -36.77 8.46 61.15
C GLY A 78 -35.60 8.12 62.07
N ARG A 79 -35.79 8.30 63.39
CA ARG A 79 -34.75 8.04 64.40
C ARG A 79 -34.72 6.57 64.82
N VAL A 80 -33.59 6.11 65.32
CA VAL A 80 -33.44 4.77 65.94
C VAL A 80 -33.08 4.92 67.43
N GLY A 81 -33.35 3.88 68.22
CA GLY A 81 -33.08 3.88 69.65
C GLY A 81 -33.72 2.71 70.37
N TYR A 82 -33.48 2.62 71.67
CA TYR A 82 -33.99 1.54 72.52
C TYR A 82 -35.37 1.84 73.10
N GLY A 83 -36.12 0.79 73.42
CA GLY A 83 -37.41 0.89 74.08
C GLY A 83 -37.74 -0.36 74.90
N THR A 84 -38.59 -0.18 75.92
CA THR A 84 -39.13 -1.28 76.73
C THR A 84 -40.64 -1.14 76.82
N HIS A 85 -41.38 -2.24 76.76
CA HIS A 85 -42.82 -2.26 76.99
C HIS A 85 -43.13 -2.93 78.35
N ASN A 86 -43.44 -2.12 79.37
CA ASN A 86 -43.71 -2.57 80.75
C ASN A 86 -42.62 -3.50 81.35
N ALA A 87 -41.36 -3.26 81.00
CA ALA A 87 -40.22 -4.07 81.40
C ALA A 87 -39.03 -3.21 81.89
N ALA A 88 -38.05 -3.86 82.51
CA ALA A 88 -36.74 -3.28 82.80
C ALA A 88 -35.69 -4.00 81.95
N ALA A 89 -34.80 -3.25 81.30
CA ALA A 89 -33.72 -3.76 80.48
C ALA A 89 -32.49 -2.83 80.59
N ALA A 90 -31.31 -3.39 80.37
CA ALA A 90 -30.08 -2.65 80.14
C ALA A 90 -29.68 -2.79 78.66
N PHE A 91 -29.16 -1.71 78.08
CA PHE A 91 -28.64 -1.69 76.71
C PHE A 91 -27.26 -1.05 76.76
N ASP A 92 -26.32 -1.62 76.02
CA ASP A 92 -24.97 -1.10 75.83
C ASP A 92 -24.58 -1.29 74.35
N ASP A 93 -23.49 -0.65 73.92
CA ASP A 93 -22.89 -0.80 72.58
C ASP A 93 -23.83 -0.48 71.39
N LEU A 94 -24.58 0.64 71.45
CA LEU A 94 -25.37 1.10 70.29
C LEU A 94 -24.46 1.58 69.16
N ALA A 95 -24.41 0.83 68.06
CA ALA A 95 -23.87 1.27 66.79
C ALA A 95 -24.99 1.41 65.75
N ILE A 96 -24.86 2.42 64.89
CA ILE A 96 -25.74 2.63 63.74
C ILE A 96 -24.81 2.76 62.53
N GLU A 97 -24.91 1.80 61.62
CA GLU A 97 -24.13 1.75 60.39
C GLU A 97 -25.09 2.01 59.22
N VAL A 98 -24.78 3.03 58.40
CA VAL A 98 -25.48 3.30 57.15
C VAL A 98 -24.49 2.99 56.03
N PRO A 99 -24.76 1.99 55.16
CA PRO A 99 -23.88 1.70 54.05
C PRO A 99 -23.63 2.94 53.17
N PRO A 100 -22.43 3.10 52.62
CA PRO A 100 -22.10 4.25 51.77
C PRO A 100 -22.79 4.14 50.40
N SER A 101 -22.97 5.28 49.73
CA SER A 101 -23.25 5.37 48.29
C SER A 101 -21.92 5.49 47.53
N LEU A 102 -21.95 5.43 46.20
CA LEU A 102 -20.77 5.76 45.40
C LEU A 102 -20.57 7.29 45.33
N PRO A 103 -19.31 7.77 45.18
CA PRO A 103 -18.06 7.00 45.28
C PRO A 103 -17.74 6.59 46.73
N TYR A 104 -17.15 5.41 46.89
CA TYR A 104 -16.65 4.88 48.15
C TYR A 104 -15.11 4.80 48.13
N PHE A 105 -14.46 5.18 49.24
CA PHE A 105 -13.02 5.12 49.42
C PHE A 105 -12.65 4.60 50.81
N GLU A 106 -11.61 3.77 50.88
CA GLU A 106 -11.08 3.19 52.11
C GLU A 106 -9.55 3.07 52.03
N ASP A 107 -8.85 3.76 52.94
CA ASP A 107 -7.38 3.75 53.09
C ASP A 107 -6.89 2.92 54.28
N PHE A 108 -7.82 2.38 55.07
CA PHE A 108 -7.59 1.56 56.26
C PHE A 108 -6.74 2.24 57.34
N ALA A 109 -6.57 3.57 57.28
CA ALA A 109 -5.64 4.31 58.12
C ALA A 109 -6.07 4.40 59.59
N ASP A 110 -7.37 4.25 59.84
CA ASP A 110 -7.97 4.26 61.18
C ASP A 110 -7.98 2.86 61.85
N GLY A 111 -7.50 1.84 61.13
CA GLY A 111 -7.48 0.45 61.60
C GLY A 111 -8.82 -0.27 61.50
N GLN A 112 -9.78 0.29 60.76
CA GLN A 112 -11.06 -0.34 60.43
C GLN A 112 -11.15 -0.56 58.91
N ALA A 113 -11.95 -1.57 58.52
CA ALA A 113 -12.26 -1.87 57.13
C ALA A 113 -13.76 -1.61 56.96
N ASP A 114 -14.12 -0.33 56.88
CA ASP A 114 -15.50 0.11 57.00
C ASP A 114 -16.33 -0.47 55.86
N PHE A 115 -17.47 -1.09 56.20
CA PHE A 115 -18.40 -1.72 55.24
C PHE A 115 -17.86 -2.91 54.43
N LEU A 116 -16.62 -3.34 54.67
CA LEU A 116 -16.04 -4.57 54.13
C LEU A 116 -16.31 -5.73 55.08
N THR A 117 -16.91 -6.80 54.55
CA THR A 117 -17.22 -8.00 55.32
C THR A 117 -16.43 -9.20 54.78
N PRO A 118 -15.53 -9.81 55.59
CA PRO A 118 -14.96 -11.11 55.30
C PRO A 118 -16.06 -12.17 55.15
N VAL A 119 -16.19 -12.73 53.96
CA VAL A 119 -17.09 -13.86 53.66
C VAL A 119 -16.34 -15.19 53.62
N SER A 120 -15.01 -15.15 53.43
CA SER A 120 -14.11 -16.29 53.61
C SER A 120 -12.69 -15.85 53.95
N GLY A 121 -11.91 -16.73 54.58
CA GLY A 121 -10.56 -16.44 55.04
C GLY A 121 -10.49 -15.53 56.28
N ALA A 122 -9.33 -15.46 56.91
CA ALA A 122 -9.08 -14.51 58.00
C ALA A 122 -8.55 -13.18 57.43
N TRP A 123 -9.09 -12.06 57.91
CA TRP A 123 -8.70 -10.71 57.46
C TRP A 123 -8.33 -9.84 58.66
N SER A 124 -7.34 -8.98 58.48
CA SER A 124 -6.90 -8.04 59.51
C SER A 124 -6.18 -6.85 58.89
N ILE A 125 -6.23 -5.70 59.54
CA ILE A 125 -5.40 -4.55 59.16
C ILE A 125 -4.03 -4.66 59.84
N ASP A 126 -2.97 -4.55 59.04
CA ASP A 126 -1.60 -4.63 59.55
C ASP A 126 -1.07 -3.28 60.07
N GLY A 127 0.15 -3.29 60.62
CA GLY A 127 0.79 -2.08 61.16
C GLY A 127 1.21 -1.05 60.10
N ALA A 128 0.98 -1.33 58.82
CA ALA A 128 1.24 -0.45 57.68
C ALA A 128 -0.07 -0.03 56.98
N THR A 129 -1.20 -0.07 57.70
CA THR A 129 -2.54 0.32 57.24
C THR A 129 -2.99 -0.44 55.99
N ARG A 130 -2.65 -1.73 55.89
CA ARG A 130 -3.11 -2.59 54.79
C ARG A 130 -4.14 -3.57 55.28
N TYR A 131 -5.17 -3.77 54.48
CA TYR A 131 -6.13 -4.85 54.70
C TYR A 131 -5.55 -6.16 54.15
N VAL A 132 -5.16 -7.07 55.05
CA VAL A 132 -4.40 -8.28 54.72
C VAL A 132 -5.28 -9.51 54.86
N SER A 133 -5.28 -10.32 53.79
CA SER A 133 -5.92 -11.64 53.76
C SER A 133 -4.93 -12.73 54.19
N THR A 134 -5.33 -13.58 55.14
CA THR A 134 -4.55 -14.69 55.71
C THR A 134 -5.38 -15.99 55.81
N PRO A 135 -5.94 -16.52 54.70
CA PRO A 135 -6.73 -17.74 54.75
C PRO A 135 -5.88 -18.95 55.17
N ALA A 136 -6.54 -20.04 55.60
CA ALA A 136 -5.85 -21.31 55.78
C ALA A 136 -5.36 -21.87 54.44
N VAL A 137 -4.32 -22.72 54.46
CA VAL A 137 -3.80 -23.34 53.24
C VAL A 137 -4.91 -24.16 52.55
N GLY A 138 -5.17 -23.86 51.28
CA GLY A 138 -6.22 -24.49 50.47
C GLY A 138 -7.57 -23.78 50.52
N GLU A 139 -7.73 -22.71 51.32
CA GLU A 139 -8.96 -21.91 51.40
C GLU A 139 -8.79 -20.55 50.71
N ASP A 140 -9.86 -20.03 50.13
CA ASP A 140 -9.86 -18.70 49.52
C ASP A 140 -10.18 -17.62 50.55
N GLY A 141 -9.55 -16.45 50.41
CA GLY A 141 -9.89 -15.27 51.18
C GLY A 141 -10.74 -14.35 50.33
N VAL A 142 -11.96 -14.00 50.76
CA VAL A 142 -12.82 -13.03 50.08
C VAL A 142 -13.45 -12.10 51.11
N SER A 143 -13.38 -10.79 50.86
CA SER A 143 -14.03 -9.74 51.64
C SER A 143 -14.79 -8.82 50.69
N VAL A 144 -16.07 -8.60 50.96
CA VAL A 144 -16.98 -7.88 50.05
C VAL A 144 -17.47 -6.57 50.65
N LEU A 145 -17.59 -5.54 49.83
CA LEU A 145 -18.13 -4.23 50.16
C LEU A 145 -19.66 -4.28 50.17
N THR A 146 -20.27 -3.58 51.13
CA THR A 146 -21.71 -3.35 51.19
C THR A 146 -22.02 -1.88 50.89
N LEU A 147 -22.76 -1.63 49.82
CA LEU A 147 -23.25 -0.30 49.43
C LEU A 147 -24.73 -0.13 49.80
N SER A 148 -25.19 1.11 49.87
CA SER A 148 -26.59 1.46 50.09
C SER A 148 -27.45 1.38 48.83
N GLU A 149 -26.80 1.28 47.67
CA GLU A 149 -27.40 1.21 46.34
C GLU A 149 -26.77 0.09 45.50
N ALA A 150 -27.43 -0.26 44.39
CA ALA A 150 -26.85 -1.18 43.41
C ALA A 150 -25.71 -0.50 42.66
N LEU A 151 -24.73 -1.28 42.19
CA LEU A 151 -23.68 -0.75 41.33
C LEU A 151 -24.30 -0.25 40.02
N PRO A 152 -23.81 0.85 39.43
CA PRO A 152 -24.27 1.28 38.12
C PRO A 152 -23.81 0.28 37.04
N ALA A 153 -24.30 0.45 35.82
CA ALA A 153 -23.85 -0.32 34.67
C ALA A 153 -22.35 -0.13 34.37
N THR A 154 -21.80 1.05 34.68
CA THR A 154 -20.41 1.41 34.42
C THR A 154 -19.78 2.00 35.68
N PHE A 155 -18.72 1.35 36.19
CA PHE A 155 -18.01 1.77 37.40
C PHE A 155 -16.56 1.26 37.38
N ALA A 156 -15.72 1.84 38.23
CA ALA A 156 -14.35 1.41 38.43
C ALA A 156 -14.12 0.92 39.87
N ILE A 157 -13.22 -0.04 40.02
CA ILE A 157 -12.65 -0.48 41.30
C ILE A 157 -11.15 -0.28 41.24
N ASP A 158 -10.61 0.56 42.12
CA ASP A 158 -9.17 0.81 42.24
C ASP A 158 -8.66 0.24 43.57
N THR A 159 -7.47 -0.35 43.56
CA THR A 159 -6.77 -0.72 44.81
C THR A 159 -5.27 -0.86 44.58
N LEU A 160 -4.48 -0.47 45.57
CA LEU A 160 -3.09 -0.90 45.66
C LEU A 160 -3.06 -2.33 46.19
N MET A 161 -2.58 -3.27 45.37
CA MET A 161 -2.48 -4.67 45.76
C MET A 161 -1.07 -5.22 45.62
N HIS A 162 -0.71 -6.15 46.51
CA HIS A 162 0.49 -6.96 46.35
C HIS A 162 0.32 -8.38 46.89
N GLY A 163 1.05 -9.32 46.27
CA GLY A 163 1.15 -10.69 46.77
C GLY A 163 2.21 -10.83 47.85
N LEU A 164 1.95 -11.67 48.85
CA LEU A 164 2.91 -12.05 49.89
C LEU A 164 3.35 -13.51 49.74
N ASP A 165 4.48 -13.84 50.37
CA ASP A 165 4.91 -15.23 50.48
C ASP A 165 4.28 -15.85 51.74
N GLY A 166 3.22 -16.63 51.55
CA GLY A 166 2.56 -17.40 52.62
C GLY A 166 3.34 -18.66 53.04
N GLY A 167 4.38 -19.05 52.29
CA GLY A 167 5.10 -20.30 52.51
C GLY A 167 4.51 -21.50 51.76
N ALA A 168 4.93 -22.71 52.16
CA ALA A 168 4.59 -23.94 51.45
C ALA A 168 3.07 -24.23 51.47
N GLY A 169 2.51 -24.51 50.29
CA GLY A 169 1.09 -24.82 50.11
C GLY A 169 0.22 -23.62 49.72
N TYR A 170 0.71 -22.39 49.89
CA TYR A 170 0.02 -21.20 49.39
C TYR A 170 0.30 -20.98 47.90
N SER A 171 -0.74 -20.53 47.20
CA SER A 171 -0.62 -19.82 45.94
C SER A 171 -0.05 -18.42 46.17
N LYS A 172 0.21 -17.69 45.08
CA LYS A 172 0.71 -16.32 45.11
C LYS A 172 -0.15 -15.47 44.19
N ASN A 173 -1.17 -14.82 44.73
CA ASN A 173 -2.09 -13.95 44.00
C ASN A 173 -2.73 -12.89 44.90
N ALA A 174 -3.27 -11.85 44.27
CA ALA A 174 -4.12 -10.82 44.85
C ALA A 174 -5.12 -10.42 43.76
N ALA A 175 -6.40 -10.30 44.09
CA ALA A 175 -7.45 -9.99 43.11
C ALA A 175 -8.51 -9.04 43.66
N VAL A 176 -9.05 -8.24 42.76
CA VAL A 176 -10.35 -7.59 42.92
C VAL A 176 -11.42 -8.64 42.61
N ILE A 177 -12.48 -8.67 43.42
CA ILE A 177 -13.65 -9.52 43.24
C ILE A 177 -14.80 -8.62 42.77
N PHE A 178 -15.53 -9.05 41.75
CA PHE A 178 -16.69 -8.35 41.21
C PHE A 178 -17.77 -9.35 40.82
N ASP A 179 -19.00 -8.85 40.65
CA ASP A 179 -20.17 -9.70 40.41
C ASP A 179 -20.25 -10.86 41.44
N TYR A 180 -20.03 -10.54 42.72
CA TYR A 180 -20.08 -11.52 43.80
C TYR A 180 -21.53 -11.85 44.14
N GLN A 181 -21.97 -13.05 43.75
CA GLN A 181 -23.27 -13.62 44.07
C GLN A 181 -23.18 -14.64 45.23
N GLY A 182 -22.01 -15.24 45.43
CA GLY A 182 -21.76 -16.17 46.53
C GLY A 182 -20.33 -16.70 46.56
N PRO A 183 -19.98 -17.54 47.55
CA PRO A 183 -18.61 -18.03 47.74
C PRO A 183 -18.10 -18.93 46.61
N THR A 184 -18.97 -19.34 45.69
CA THR A 184 -18.61 -20.16 44.52
C THR A 184 -19.14 -19.57 43.22
N ASP A 185 -19.60 -18.32 43.23
CA ASP A 185 -20.18 -17.62 42.09
C ASP A 185 -19.78 -16.15 42.16
N PHE A 186 -18.67 -15.84 41.50
CA PHE A 186 -18.08 -14.50 41.43
C PHE A 186 -17.09 -14.42 40.28
N LYS A 187 -16.72 -13.19 39.92
CA LYS A 187 -15.67 -12.89 38.95
C LYS A 187 -14.46 -12.28 39.65
N PHE A 188 -13.30 -12.38 39.03
CA PHE A 188 -12.06 -11.87 39.60
C PHE A 188 -11.15 -11.26 38.54
N ALA A 189 -10.35 -10.28 38.96
CA ALA A 189 -9.28 -9.68 38.17
C ALA A 189 -8.08 -9.40 39.07
N GLY A 190 -6.87 -9.80 38.69
CA GLY A 190 -5.68 -9.38 39.42
C GLY A 190 -4.40 -10.11 39.10
N GLY A 191 -3.42 -9.95 39.99
CA GLY A 191 -2.04 -10.42 39.80
C GLY A 191 -1.85 -11.83 40.35
N PHE A 192 -1.36 -12.74 39.53
CA PHE A 192 -1.00 -14.11 39.89
C PHE A 192 0.52 -14.27 39.84
N PHE A 193 1.18 -13.74 40.87
CA PHE A 193 2.63 -13.65 41.03
C PHE A 193 3.38 -14.99 40.90
N GLY A 194 2.74 -16.10 41.26
CA GLY A 194 3.32 -17.43 41.10
C GLY A 194 3.41 -17.87 39.63
N ALA A 195 2.49 -17.39 38.79
CA ALA A 195 2.43 -17.66 37.36
C ALA A 195 3.13 -16.57 36.53
N GLY A 196 3.35 -15.38 37.09
CA GLY A 196 3.85 -14.22 36.34
C GLY A 196 2.81 -13.74 35.32
N GLN A 197 1.55 -13.60 35.77
CA GLN A 197 0.43 -13.23 34.91
C GLN A 197 -0.54 -12.30 35.61
N TRP A 198 -1.11 -11.36 34.85
CA TRP A 198 -2.41 -10.74 35.16
C TRP A 198 -3.52 -11.63 34.60
N GLN A 199 -4.58 -11.85 35.35
CA GLN A 199 -5.67 -12.73 34.95
C GLN A 199 -7.02 -12.07 35.23
N ILE A 200 -7.98 -12.29 34.33
CA ILE A 200 -9.41 -12.07 34.53
C ILE A 200 -10.12 -13.42 34.37
N GLY A 201 -11.07 -13.69 35.24
CA GLY A 201 -11.80 -14.95 35.20
C GLY A 201 -13.05 -15.01 36.07
N HIS A 202 -13.60 -16.22 36.19
CA HIS A 202 -14.77 -16.50 37.02
C HIS A 202 -14.59 -17.75 37.89
N HIS A 203 -15.42 -17.85 38.93
CA HIS A 203 -15.57 -19.06 39.71
C HIS A 203 -16.76 -19.88 39.19
N ASP A 204 -16.52 -21.10 38.66
CA ASP A 204 -17.53 -21.92 37.97
C ASP A 204 -18.40 -22.81 38.89
N GLY A 205 -18.44 -22.49 40.18
CA GLY A 205 -18.99 -23.36 41.21
C GLY A 205 -18.00 -24.35 41.82
N THR A 206 -16.88 -24.65 41.15
CA THR A 206 -15.88 -25.65 41.61
C THR A 206 -14.47 -25.10 41.72
N SER A 207 -14.08 -24.19 40.83
CA SER A 207 -12.72 -23.63 40.79
C SER A 207 -12.69 -22.28 40.11
N TRP A 208 -11.57 -21.57 40.28
CA TRP A 208 -11.27 -20.35 39.54
C TRP A 208 -10.82 -20.72 38.13
N VAL A 209 -11.61 -20.34 37.14
CA VAL A 209 -11.38 -20.46 35.70
C VAL A 209 -10.77 -19.16 35.19
N VAL A 210 -9.72 -19.25 34.39
CA VAL A 210 -9.08 -18.08 33.75
C VAL A 210 -9.67 -17.93 32.36
N ASP A 211 -10.34 -16.81 32.13
CA ASP A 211 -10.97 -16.52 30.83
C ASP A 211 -10.04 -15.70 29.93
N ALA A 212 -9.22 -14.83 30.52
CA ALA A 212 -8.17 -14.09 29.82
C ALA A 212 -6.94 -13.89 30.72
N SER A 213 -5.75 -13.81 30.11
CA SER A 213 -4.50 -13.57 30.86
C SER A 213 -3.46 -12.83 30.03
N PHE A 214 -2.58 -12.10 30.72
CA PHE A 214 -1.42 -11.42 30.16
C PHE A 214 -0.16 -11.77 30.95
N ALA A 215 0.91 -12.18 30.28
CA ALA A 215 2.15 -12.61 30.92
C ALA A 215 3.08 -11.42 31.22
N GLU A 216 3.48 -11.27 32.49
CA GLU A 216 4.40 -10.23 32.95
C GLU A 216 5.15 -10.70 34.20
N PRO A 217 6.47 -10.44 34.33
CA PRO A 217 7.19 -10.74 35.56
C PRO A 217 6.65 -9.91 36.74
N LEU A 218 5.99 -10.57 37.70
CA LEU A 218 5.44 -9.91 38.89
C LEU A 218 6.28 -10.20 40.14
N GLN A 219 6.51 -9.18 40.96
CA GLN A 219 7.25 -9.30 42.21
C GLN A 219 6.30 -9.35 43.41
N LEU A 220 6.62 -10.19 44.40
CA LEU A 220 5.95 -10.16 45.70
C LEU A 220 6.37 -8.91 46.47
N ARG A 221 5.48 -8.36 47.30
CA ARG A 221 5.69 -7.14 48.12
C ARG A 221 5.96 -5.86 47.31
N GLN A 222 5.69 -5.88 46.01
CA GLN A 222 5.64 -4.69 45.17
C GLN A 222 4.18 -4.25 45.06
N ASP A 223 3.91 -2.98 45.34
CA ASP A 223 2.58 -2.41 45.10
C ASP A 223 2.34 -2.24 43.61
N TYR A 224 1.15 -2.66 43.19
CA TYR A 224 0.62 -2.45 41.86
C TYR A 224 -0.70 -1.69 42.01
N LEU A 225 -0.82 -0.54 41.36
CA LEU A 225 -2.08 0.19 41.32
C LEU A 225 -2.99 -0.46 40.28
N ALA A 226 -3.92 -1.28 40.73
CA ALA A 226 -4.86 -1.96 39.88
C ALA A 226 -6.15 -1.17 39.79
N GLN A 227 -6.63 -0.97 38.57
CA GLN A 227 -7.94 -0.42 38.28
C GLN A 227 -8.70 -1.40 37.39
N LEU A 228 -9.85 -1.85 37.87
CA LEU A 228 -10.78 -2.67 37.11
C LEU A 228 -11.95 -1.78 36.69
N VAL A 229 -12.09 -1.56 35.38
CA VAL A 229 -13.23 -0.87 34.78
C VAL A 229 -14.28 -1.89 34.35
N ILE A 230 -15.51 -1.72 34.82
CA ILE A 230 -16.68 -2.50 34.42
C ILE A 230 -17.55 -1.64 33.50
N ARG A 231 -17.99 -2.21 32.37
CA ARG A 231 -18.94 -1.61 31.42
C ARG A 231 -19.94 -2.68 31.00
N ASP A 232 -21.13 -2.62 31.56
CA ASP A 232 -22.15 -3.65 31.42
C ASP A 232 -21.57 -5.05 31.67
N GLY A 233 -21.34 -5.85 30.62
CA GLY A 233 -20.78 -7.20 30.70
C GLY A 233 -19.27 -7.32 30.53
N ALA A 234 -18.59 -6.22 30.21
CA ALA A 234 -17.15 -6.19 29.99
C ALA A 234 -16.38 -5.71 31.22
N ALA A 235 -15.24 -6.34 31.47
CA ALA A 235 -14.30 -5.97 32.51
C ALA A 235 -12.89 -5.77 31.91
N ALA A 236 -12.24 -4.66 32.24
CA ALA A 236 -10.89 -4.31 31.78
C ALA A 236 -9.99 -3.94 32.96
N LEU A 237 -8.89 -4.68 33.15
CA LEU A 237 -7.91 -4.45 34.19
C LEU A 237 -6.73 -3.64 33.63
N THR A 238 -6.57 -2.42 34.10
CA THR A 238 -5.36 -1.61 33.94
C THR A 238 -4.52 -1.71 35.21
N VAL A 239 -3.19 -1.71 35.05
CA VAL A 239 -2.24 -1.68 36.17
C VAL A 239 -1.19 -0.63 35.89
N ASP A 240 -1.01 0.28 36.85
CA ASP A 240 -0.12 1.45 36.74
C ASP A 240 -0.41 2.26 35.45
N GLY A 241 -1.70 2.39 35.11
CA GLY A 241 -2.20 3.11 33.93
C GLY A 241 -2.16 2.31 32.62
N VAL A 242 -1.66 1.08 32.60
CA VAL A 242 -1.53 0.26 31.38
C VAL A 242 -2.55 -0.87 31.36
N LEU A 243 -3.36 -0.97 30.30
CA LEU A 243 -4.27 -2.11 30.09
C LEU A 243 -3.46 -3.41 30.05
N LYS A 244 -3.79 -4.34 30.96
CA LYS A 244 -3.16 -5.67 31.02
C LYS A 244 -4.04 -6.73 30.38
N VAL A 245 -5.33 -6.75 30.73
CA VAL A 245 -6.25 -7.80 30.28
C VAL A 245 -7.68 -7.29 30.33
N SER A 246 -8.52 -7.73 29.39
CA SER A 246 -9.97 -7.50 29.39
C SER A 246 -10.73 -8.78 29.02
N HIS A 247 -12.00 -8.84 29.41
CA HIS A 247 -12.91 -9.92 29.05
C HIS A 247 -14.37 -9.43 29.03
N ASP A 248 -15.16 -9.91 28.07
CA ASP A 248 -16.61 -9.69 28.01
C ASP A 248 -17.33 -10.99 28.41
N PHE A 249 -18.06 -10.93 29.53
CA PHE A 249 -18.83 -12.05 30.07
C PHE A 249 -20.23 -12.17 29.45
N GLY A 250 -20.65 -11.20 28.62
CA GLY A 250 -21.90 -11.22 27.87
C GLY A 250 -23.18 -10.96 28.70
N ALA A 251 -23.06 -10.66 30.00
CA ALA A 251 -24.16 -10.31 30.89
C ALA A 251 -23.73 -9.19 31.86
N PRO A 252 -24.64 -8.29 32.29
CA PRO A 252 -24.30 -7.21 33.20
C PRO A 252 -23.59 -7.71 34.46
N LEU A 253 -22.52 -7.03 34.86
CA LEU A 253 -21.68 -7.37 36.02
C LEU A 253 -22.01 -6.53 37.26
N SER A 254 -23.10 -5.75 37.21
CA SER A 254 -23.52 -4.80 38.23
C SER A 254 -24.55 -5.36 39.23
N ASP A 255 -25.01 -6.60 39.03
CA ASP A 255 -26.01 -7.26 39.89
C ASP A 255 -25.39 -7.99 41.10
N GLY A 256 -24.08 -8.18 41.13
CA GLY A 256 -23.33 -8.74 42.26
C GLY A 256 -22.56 -7.70 43.07
N ARG A 257 -22.01 -8.09 44.22
CA ARG A 257 -21.18 -7.21 45.06
C ARG A 257 -19.73 -7.17 44.59
N VAL A 258 -19.00 -6.14 45.01
CA VAL A 258 -17.55 -5.99 44.75
C VAL A 258 -16.73 -6.18 46.01
N GLY A 259 -15.44 -6.43 45.87
CA GLY A 259 -14.56 -6.65 47.02
C GLY A 259 -13.14 -7.03 46.63
N LEU A 260 -12.46 -7.65 47.58
CA LEU A 260 -11.05 -8.04 47.50
C LEU A 260 -10.93 -9.54 47.81
N GLY A 261 -9.96 -10.21 47.19
CA GLY A 261 -9.79 -11.64 47.42
C GLY A 261 -8.47 -12.25 46.99
N THR A 262 -8.31 -13.50 47.41
CA THR A 262 -7.16 -14.36 47.12
C THR A 262 -7.61 -15.81 46.92
N ARG A 263 -6.95 -16.51 46.00
CA ARG A 263 -7.10 -17.96 45.79
C ARG A 263 -6.04 -18.72 46.57
N SER A 264 -6.36 -19.22 47.77
CA SER A 264 -5.38 -19.88 48.67
C SER A 264 -4.05 -19.13 48.78
N ALA A 265 -4.08 -17.81 48.93
CA ALA A 265 -2.89 -16.96 49.00
C ALA A 265 -2.99 -15.89 50.10
N VAL A 266 -1.84 -15.35 50.49
CA VAL A 266 -1.70 -14.21 51.40
C VAL A 266 -1.42 -12.96 50.56
N ALA A 267 -2.19 -11.89 50.77
CA ALA A 267 -2.06 -10.63 50.02
C ALA A 267 -2.45 -9.44 50.89
N GLY A 268 -1.93 -8.26 50.54
CA GLY A 268 -2.26 -6.99 51.18
C GLY A 268 -2.87 -6.02 50.18
N PHE A 269 -3.89 -5.28 50.63
CA PHE A 269 -4.62 -4.27 49.86
C PHE A 269 -4.61 -2.93 50.60
N ASN A 270 -4.62 -1.83 49.86
CA ASN A 270 -4.75 -0.47 50.39
C ASN A 270 -5.48 0.41 49.36
N ALA A 271 -5.99 1.57 49.79
CA ALA A 271 -6.62 2.59 48.97
C ALA A 271 -7.69 2.00 48.04
N LEU A 272 -8.62 1.23 48.61
CA LEU A 272 -9.75 0.70 47.85
C LEU A 272 -10.66 1.87 47.48
N ALA A 273 -10.90 2.07 46.20
CA ALA A 273 -11.92 2.97 45.70
C ALA A 273 -12.93 2.19 44.85
N VAL A 274 -14.21 2.49 45.01
CA VAL A 274 -15.25 2.08 44.07
C VAL A 274 -15.96 3.35 43.66
N ARG A 275 -16.03 3.64 42.36
CA ARG A 275 -16.60 4.90 41.86
C ARG A 275 -17.36 4.71 40.57
N ASP A 276 -18.35 5.57 40.38
CA ASP A 276 -18.99 5.74 39.09
C ASP A 276 -18.00 6.40 38.14
N ILE A 277 -18.01 5.97 36.89
CA ILE A 277 -17.15 6.55 35.84
C ILE A 277 -18.00 6.87 34.61
N ALA A 278 -17.73 8.02 34.00
CA ALA A 278 -18.50 8.50 32.88
C ALA A 278 -18.00 7.90 31.55
N ALA A 279 -18.93 7.46 30.71
CA ALA A 279 -18.64 7.16 29.32
C ALA A 279 -18.72 8.45 28.48
N LEU A 280 -18.01 8.49 27.35
CA LEU A 280 -18.13 9.58 26.38
C LEU A 280 -19.30 9.30 25.41
N PRO A 281 -20.05 10.33 24.98
CA PRO A 281 -19.99 11.71 25.45
C PRO A 281 -20.53 11.84 26.88
N TYR A 282 -19.87 12.67 27.68
CA TYR A 282 -20.27 12.98 29.05
C TYR A 282 -20.83 14.39 29.12
N PHE A 283 -22.02 14.52 29.70
CA PHE A 283 -22.68 15.80 29.95
C PHE A 283 -23.27 15.79 31.36
N ASP A 284 -23.07 16.90 32.08
CA ASP A 284 -23.59 17.07 33.42
C ASP A 284 -24.01 18.53 33.67
N ASP A 285 -25.32 18.72 33.84
CA ASP A 285 -25.96 19.98 34.23
C ASP A 285 -26.24 20.08 35.74
N LEU A 286 -25.78 19.08 36.51
CA LEU A 286 -25.86 18.99 37.97
C LEU A 286 -27.30 19.08 38.52
N SER A 287 -28.32 18.89 37.66
CA SER A 287 -29.73 19.11 37.97
C SER A 287 -30.33 18.12 38.98
N ASP A 288 -29.61 17.05 39.28
CA ASP A 288 -29.94 16.09 40.33
C ASP A 288 -29.32 16.46 41.71
N GLY A 289 -28.57 17.57 41.76
CA GLY A 289 -27.89 18.07 42.95
C GLY A 289 -26.61 17.30 43.29
N ARG A 290 -26.12 16.46 42.38
CA ARG A 290 -24.93 15.63 42.56
C ARG A 290 -23.88 15.96 41.50
N ALA A 291 -22.66 15.54 41.80
CA ALA A 291 -21.48 15.70 40.95
C ALA A 291 -20.69 14.38 41.06
N GLU A 292 -21.36 13.28 40.71
CA GLU A 292 -20.91 11.90 41.00
C GLU A 292 -19.66 11.49 40.23
N PHE A 293 -19.39 12.11 39.07
CA PHE A 293 -18.20 11.82 38.26
C PHE A 293 -17.06 12.81 38.50
N GLN A 294 -17.30 13.90 39.24
CA GLN A 294 -16.31 14.91 39.55
C GLN A 294 -15.53 14.53 40.80
N VAL A 295 -14.21 14.51 40.68
CA VAL A 295 -13.27 14.15 41.75
C VAL A 295 -12.49 15.39 42.18
N PRO A 296 -12.87 16.03 43.30
CA PRO A 296 -12.08 17.11 43.89
C PRO A 296 -10.68 16.63 44.30
N LEU A 297 -9.64 17.24 43.74
CA LEU A 297 -8.26 16.99 44.16
C LEU A 297 -7.77 18.03 45.18
N ALA A 298 -8.25 19.26 45.07
CA ALA A 298 -7.93 20.35 45.99
C ALA A 298 -9.06 21.40 46.03
N GLY A 299 -9.31 21.97 47.21
CA GLY A 299 -10.40 22.93 47.45
C GLY A 299 -11.66 22.29 48.04
N ALA A 300 -12.57 23.11 48.54
CA ALA A 300 -13.89 22.66 48.97
C ALA A 300 -14.87 22.83 47.81
N TRP A 301 -15.35 21.70 47.28
CA TRP A 301 -16.28 21.64 46.15
C TRP A 301 -17.63 21.12 46.62
N GLN A 302 -18.71 21.73 46.14
CA GLN A 302 -20.08 21.30 46.43
C GLN A 302 -21.04 21.76 45.34
N VAL A 303 -22.05 20.95 45.03
CA VAL A 303 -23.22 21.42 44.29
C VAL A 303 -24.04 22.31 45.22
N ASN A 304 -24.31 23.54 44.80
CA ASN A 304 -25.04 24.52 45.60
C ASN A 304 -26.56 24.42 45.36
N GLU A 305 -27.35 25.28 46.02
CA GLU A 305 -28.83 25.27 45.93
C GLU A 305 -29.42 25.65 44.55
N PHE A 306 -28.56 26.02 43.60
CA PHE A 306 -28.92 26.39 42.22
C PHE A 306 -28.43 25.35 41.21
N ASP A 307 -28.08 24.14 41.67
CA ASP A 307 -27.58 23.06 40.82
C ASP A 307 -26.29 23.47 40.09
N ARG A 308 -25.37 24.12 40.81
CA ARG A 308 -24.07 24.52 40.25
C ARG A 308 -22.90 24.13 41.11
N TYR A 309 -21.79 23.78 40.47
CA TYR A 309 -20.60 23.28 41.14
C TYR A 309 -19.74 24.45 41.64
N LEU A 310 -19.88 24.74 42.94
CA LEU A 310 -19.18 25.82 43.61
C LEU A 310 -17.86 25.33 44.19
N VAL A 311 -16.77 26.01 43.84
CA VAL A 311 -15.47 25.86 44.52
C VAL A 311 -15.18 27.01 45.46
N THR A 312 -14.73 26.70 46.67
CA THR A 312 -14.14 27.66 47.60
C THR A 312 -12.71 27.22 47.94
N PRO A 313 -11.69 28.01 47.61
CA PRO A 313 -10.31 27.63 47.84
C PRO A 313 -9.93 27.72 49.32
N GLY A 314 -9.04 26.84 49.75
CA GLY A 314 -8.26 27.04 50.98
C GLY A 314 -7.29 28.22 50.81
N ALA A 315 -6.72 28.74 51.90
CA ALA A 315 -5.82 29.90 51.83
C ALA A 315 -4.60 29.62 50.93
N ALA A 316 -4.54 30.31 49.78
CA ALA A 316 -3.46 30.27 48.78
C ALA A 316 -3.23 28.91 48.09
N VAL A 317 -4.29 28.15 47.81
CA VAL A 317 -4.23 26.84 47.15
C VAL A 317 -4.93 26.91 45.78
N ASP A 318 -4.30 26.33 44.75
CA ASP A 318 -4.95 26.06 43.48
C ASP A 318 -5.96 24.93 43.64
N THR A 319 -7.12 25.08 43.00
CA THR A 319 -8.20 24.10 43.13
C THR A 319 -8.44 23.43 41.79
N VAL A 320 -8.58 22.10 41.81
CA VAL A 320 -8.85 21.29 40.63
C VAL A 320 -9.86 20.22 41.02
N SER A 321 -10.83 19.99 40.13
CA SER A 321 -11.76 18.87 40.17
C SER A 321 -11.82 18.24 38.79
N LEU A 322 -11.55 16.93 38.70
CA LEU A 322 -11.45 16.21 37.43
C LEU A 322 -12.66 15.34 37.17
N VAL A 323 -12.95 15.03 35.91
CA VAL A 323 -13.95 14.02 35.54
C VAL A 323 -13.30 12.64 35.56
N SER A 324 -13.93 11.70 36.26
CA SER A 324 -13.56 10.29 36.23
C SER A 324 -14.17 9.63 35.00
N LEU A 325 -13.43 9.58 33.90
CA LEU A 325 -13.84 8.94 32.65
C LEU A 325 -13.55 7.43 32.67
N ALA A 326 -14.38 6.66 31.97
CA ALA A 326 -14.22 5.23 31.79
C ALA A 326 -13.03 4.89 30.88
N ASP A 327 -12.79 5.72 29.87
CA ASP A 327 -11.73 5.62 28.89
C ASP A 327 -10.80 6.85 28.99
N PRO A 328 -9.54 6.73 28.53
CA PRO A 328 -8.68 7.89 28.31
C PRO A 328 -9.36 8.92 27.40
N VAL A 329 -8.92 10.18 27.51
CA VAL A 329 -9.41 11.24 26.62
C VAL A 329 -9.00 10.90 25.17
N PRO A 330 -9.91 11.01 24.18
CA PRO A 330 -9.58 10.69 22.78
C PRO A 330 -8.55 11.65 22.18
N GLU A 331 -7.94 11.27 21.05
CA GLU A 331 -6.90 12.08 20.38
C GLU A 331 -7.39 13.50 20.05
N ALA A 332 -8.61 13.59 19.49
CA ALA A 332 -9.35 14.85 19.42
C ALA A 332 -10.53 14.81 20.39
N PHE A 333 -10.74 15.90 21.13
CA PHE A 333 -11.85 16.01 22.07
C PHE A 333 -12.31 17.45 22.23
N ARG A 334 -13.54 17.60 22.71
CA ARG A 334 -14.11 18.86 23.19
C ARG A 334 -14.32 18.77 24.69
N LEU A 335 -13.84 19.78 25.40
CA LEU A 335 -14.11 20.02 26.83
C LEU A 335 -14.87 21.35 26.94
N GLY A 336 -16.13 21.29 27.33
CA GLY A 336 -17.01 22.45 27.44
C GLY A 336 -17.49 22.68 28.87
N GLY A 337 -17.84 23.92 29.19
CA GLY A 337 -18.49 24.25 30.45
C GLY A 337 -18.84 25.73 30.58
N VAL A 338 -19.78 26.03 31.47
CA VAL A 338 -20.09 27.39 31.89
C VAL A 338 -19.17 27.78 33.04
N LEU A 339 -18.37 28.82 32.83
CA LEU A 339 -17.42 29.36 33.80
C LEU A 339 -17.97 30.65 34.40
N ARG A 340 -18.10 30.71 35.72
CA ARG A 340 -18.47 31.94 36.45
C ARG A 340 -17.43 32.29 37.51
N PRO A 341 -16.40 33.09 37.18
CA PRO A 341 -15.45 33.62 38.16
C PRO A 341 -16.17 34.49 39.21
N LYS A 342 -15.87 34.32 40.49
CA LYS A 342 -16.48 35.09 41.59
C LYS A 342 -15.46 35.93 42.34
N GLU A 343 -15.96 37.02 42.93
CA GLU A 343 -15.17 37.82 43.86
C GLU A 343 -15.00 37.08 45.21
N GLY A 344 -13.88 37.32 45.90
CA GLY A 344 -13.64 36.82 47.26
C GLY A 344 -12.49 35.82 47.43
N GLY A 345 -11.77 35.48 46.35
CA GLY A 345 -10.51 34.75 46.38
C GLY A 345 -9.27 35.64 46.43
N GLY A 346 -8.07 35.03 46.39
CA GLY A 346 -6.79 35.72 46.16
C GLY A 346 -6.58 36.15 44.70
N SER A 347 -7.37 35.58 43.78
CA SER A 347 -7.50 35.95 42.37
C SER A 347 -8.97 35.85 41.95
N THR A 348 -9.30 36.31 40.73
CA THR A 348 -10.64 36.22 40.12
C THR A 348 -10.51 35.53 38.77
N ASN A 349 -10.66 34.20 38.77
CA ASN A 349 -10.54 33.35 37.59
C ASN A 349 -11.39 32.07 37.68
N ALA A 350 -11.60 31.45 36.51
CA ALA A 350 -12.18 30.12 36.33
C ALA A 350 -11.59 29.49 35.07
N ALA A 351 -11.31 28.20 35.11
CA ALA A 351 -10.61 27.48 34.04
C ALA A 351 -11.23 26.12 33.71
N LEU A 352 -11.19 25.78 32.43
CA LEU A 352 -11.21 24.40 31.96
C LEU A 352 -9.78 23.86 32.02
N VAL A 353 -9.61 22.70 32.65
CA VAL A 353 -8.31 22.02 32.83
C VAL A 353 -8.29 20.79 31.95
N PHE A 354 -7.20 20.59 31.23
CA PHE A 354 -6.97 19.44 30.35
C PHE A 354 -5.50 19.00 30.43
N ASP A 355 -5.19 17.80 29.96
CA ASP A 355 -3.86 17.20 30.11
C ASP A 355 -3.38 17.27 31.59
N TYR A 356 -4.27 16.97 32.54
CA TYR A 356 -3.89 16.95 33.96
C TYR A 356 -3.11 15.69 34.29
N ARG A 357 -1.86 15.86 34.73
CA ARG A 357 -0.98 14.76 35.17
C ARG A 357 -0.65 14.84 36.66
N SER A 358 -0.51 16.05 37.19
CA SER A 358 -0.26 16.28 38.61
C SER A 358 -0.76 17.66 39.05
N PRO A 359 -0.82 17.97 40.36
CA PRO A 359 -1.17 19.31 40.85
C PRO A 359 -0.26 20.43 40.35
N THR A 360 0.87 20.08 39.75
CA THR A 360 1.88 21.01 39.24
C THR A 360 2.19 20.84 37.75
N ASP A 361 1.46 19.97 37.04
CA ASP A 361 1.66 19.67 35.62
C ASP A 361 0.29 19.41 34.97
N PHE A 362 -0.24 20.45 34.33
CA PHE A 362 -1.50 20.43 33.59
C PHE A 362 -1.58 21.63 32.64
N LYS A 363 -2.49 21.55 31.66
CA LYS A 363 -2.83 22.65 30.74
C LYS A 363 -4.20 23.21 31.06
N PHE A 364 -4.47 24.44 30.62
CA PHE A 364 -5.74 25.09 30.91
C PHE A 364 -6.15 26.11 29.84
N ALA A 365 -7.45 26.38 29.79
CA ALA A 365 -8.03 27.56 29.15
C ALA A 365 -8.89 28.31 30.18
N ALA A 366 -8.65 29.60 30.38
CA ALA A 366 -9.17 30.31 31.55
C ALA A 366 -9.52 31.78 31.30
N ALA A 367 -10.56 32.24 32.00
CA ALA A 367 -10.87 33.65 32.18
C ALA A 367 -10.11 34.21 33.39
N PHE A 368 -9.23 35.19 33.18
CA PHE A 368 -8.60 35.97 34.26
C PHE A 368 -9.24 37.35 34.34
N VAL A 369 -10.36 37.47 35.06
CA VAL A 369 -11.15 38.70 35.18
C VAL A 369 -10.32 39.85 35.77
N GLY A 370 -9.49 39.56 36.79
CA GLY A 370 -8.63 40.57 37.41
C GLY A 370 -7.60 41.19 36.47
N LEU A 371 -7.27 40.50 35.37
CA LEU A 371 -6.36 40.96 34.32
C LEU A 371 -7.11 41.47 33.08
N GLY A 372 -8.39 41.12 32.92
CA GLY A 372 -9.16 41.38 31.71
C GLY A 372 -8.65 40.57 30.52
N GLN A 373 -8.32 39.28 30.73
CA GLN A 373 -7.67 38.45 29.71
C GLN A 373 -8.22 37.03 29.66
N TRP A 374 -8.29 36.48 28.45
CA TRP A 374 -8.41 35.04 28.19
C TRP A 374 -7.03 34.45 28.00
N TRP A 375 -6.76 33.30 28.63
CA TRP A 375 -5.48 32.60 28.54
C TRP A 375 -5.69 31.16 28.06
N ILE A 376 -4.81 30.68 27.19
CA ILE A 376 -4.47 29.26 27.07
C ILE A 376 -3.05 29.12 27.63
N GLY A 377 -2.82 28.14 28.50
CA GLY A 377 -1.58 28.07 29.26
C GLY A 377 -1.29 26.72 29.89
N HIS A 378 -0.20 26.67 30.65
CA HIS A 378 0.23 25.51 31.43
C HIS A 378 0.65 25.89 32.85
N HIS A 379 0.67 24.90 33.73
CA HIS A 379 1.29 25.01 35.04
C HIS A 379 2.76 24.57 34.98
N ASP A 380 3.71 25.44 35.34
CA ASP A 380 5.15 25.21 35.18
C ASP A 380 5.86 24.62 36.42
N GLY A 381 5.09 24.27 37.43
CA GLY A 381 5.56 23.81 38.75
C GLY A 381 5.55 24.89 39.82
N ASN A 382 5.65 26.16 39.45
CA ASN A 382 5.59 27.31 40.37
C ASN A 382 4.26 28.05 40.29
N GLY A 383 3.59 28.03 39.14
CA GLY A 383 2.27 28.62 38.97
C GLY A 383 1.74 28.51 37.55
N TRP A 384 0.65 29.24 37.29
CA TRP A 384 -0.05 29.25 36.02
C TRP A 384 0.59 30.28 35.07
N VAL A 385 0.99 29.82 33.88
CA VAL A 385 1.68 30.62 32.86
C VAL A 385 0.81 30.69 31.60
N ALA A 386 0.67 31.87 31.01
CA ALA A 386 0.02 32.04 29.71
C ALA A 386 1.00 31.70 28.58
N ASP A 387 0.62 30.77 27.71
CA ASP A 387 1.33 30.50 26.45
C ASP A 387 0.81 31.38 25.32
N VAL A 388 -0.50 31.66 25.34
CA VAL A 388 -1.14 32.70 24.52
C VAL A 388 -2.24 33.40 25.32
N GLN A 389 -2.41 34.70 25.09
CA GLN A 389 -3.37 35.53 25.80
C GLN A 389 -4.05 36.54 24.89
N LEU A 390 -5.30 36.88 25.21
CA LEU A 390 -6.09 37.92 24.54
C LEU A 390 -6.71 38.88 25.55
N ASP A 391 -6.51 40.19 25.36
CA ASP A 391 -7.18 41.22 26.15
C ASP A 391 -8.67 41.27 25.82
N ALA A 392 -9.53 41.25 26.84
CA ALA A 392 -10.98 41.25 26.73
C ALA A 392 -11.66 42.05 27.87
N THR A 393 -12.93 42.43 27.67
CA THR A 393 -13.73 43.02 28.75
C THR A 393 -14.42 41.90 29.52
N LEU A 394 -13.83 41.50 30.64
CA LEU A 394 -14.35 40.45 31.52
C LEU A 394 -14.95 41.05 32.80
N ALA A 395 -15.94 40.38 33.37
CA ALA A 395 -16.61 40.77 34.60
C ALA A 395 -16.82 39.56 35.52
N ALA A 396 -16.61 39.75 36.82
CA ALA A 396 -16.95 38.74 37.82
C ALA A 396 -18.47 38.55 37.87
N GLU A 397 -18.90 37.40 38.38
CA GLU A 397 -20.32 37.04 38.49
C GLU A 397 -21.05 37.02 37.14
N THR A 398 -20.32 36.80 36.05
CA THR A 398 -20.84 36.65 34.68
C THR A 398 -20.55 35.23 34.23
N ASP A 399 -21.54 34.58 33.62
CA ASP A 399 -21.39 33.26 33.02
C ASP A 399 -20.74 33.42 31.64
N TYR A 400 -19.69 32.64 31.38
CA TYR A 400 -19.05 32.51 30.08
C TYR A 400 -19.16 31.06 29.64
N ARG A 401 -19.73 30.80 28.46
CA ARG A 401 -19.72 29.44 27.88
C ARG A 401 -18.40 29.24 27.18
N ALA A 402 -17.54 28.40 27.72
CA ALA A 402 -16.22 28.12 27.17
C ALA A 402 -16.16 26.69 26.62
N ASP A 403 -15.56 26.54 25.47
CA ASP A 403 -15.31 25.27 24.80
C ASP A 403 -13.84 25.21 24.40
N VAL A 404 -13.17 24.13 24.83
CA VAL A 404 -11.81 23.78 24.42
C VAL A 404 -11.92 22.65 23.42
N PHE A 405 -11.51 22.89 22.18
CA PHE A 405 -11.26 21.84 21.19
C PHE A 405 -9.78 21.51 21.23
N ALA A 406 -9.42 20.24 21.31
CA ALA A 406 -8.04 19.80 21.29
C ALA A 406 -7.88 18.63 20.32
N SER A 407 -6.74 18.55 19.62
CA SER A 407 -6.37 17.42 18.75
C SER A 407 -4.86 17.32 18.63
N GLY A 408 -4.30 16.16 18.98
CA GLY A 408 -2.85 16.00 19.07
C GLY A 408 -2.28 17.03 20.04
N SER A 409 -1.42 17.93 19.57
CA SER A 409 -0.86 19.03 20.37
C SER A 409 -1.55 20.38 20.16
N ASP A 410 -2.53 20.46 19.27
CA ASP A 410 -3.25 21.70 18.96
C ASP A 410 -4.45 21.89 19.88
N VAL A 411 -4.72 23.13 20.26
CA VAL A 411 -5.87 23.54 21.07
C VAL A 411 -6.49 24.84 20.55
N SER A 412 -7.81 24.91 20.61
CA SER A 412 -8.61 26.11 20.36
C SER A 412 -9.55 26.39 21.53
N LEU A 413 -9.63 27.64 21.95
CA LEU A 413 -10.62 28.14 22.90
C LEU A 413 -11.69 28.93 22.15
N VAL A 414 -12.93 28.48 22.28
CA VAL A 414 -14.15 29.16 21.84
C VAL A 414 -14.90 29.66 23.06
N VAL A 415 -15.39 30.90 23.03
CA VAL A 415 -16.20 31.49 24.12
C VAL A 415 -17.44 32.13 23.54
N ASP A 416 -18.60 31.80 24.11
CA ASP A 416 -19.92 32.29 23.71
C ASP A 416 -20.18 32.15 22.20
N GLY A 417 -19.68 31.05 21.60
CA GLY A 417 -19.80 30.74 20.18
C GLY A 417 -18.85 31.53 19.26
N ALA A 418 -17.76 32.10 19.78
CA ALA A 418 -16.73 32.75 18.98
C ALA A 418 -15.33 32.20 19.31
N SER A 419 -14.53 31.85 18.30
CA SER A 419 -13.12 31.47 18.49
C SER A 419 -12.31 32.64 19.05
N VAL A 420 -11.57 32.40 20.13
CA VAL A 420 -10.86 33.40 20.94
C VAL A 420 -9.35 33.25 20.83
N LEU A 421 -8.83 32.02 21.01
CA LEU A 421 -7.40 31.72 21.06
C LEU A 421 -7.11 30.35 20.45
N ASN A 422 -5.99 30.23 19.73
CA ASN A 422 -5.43 28.95 19.29
C ASN A 422 -3.99 28.83 19.80
N HIS A 423 -3.55 27.60 20.08
CA HIS A 423 -2.17 27.31 20.46
C HIS A 423 -1.77 25.89 20.06
N THR A 424 -0.48 25.68 19.81
CA THR A 424 0.11 24.36 19.55
C THR A 424 1.17 24.10 20.60
N PHE A 425 0.94 23.09 21.45
CA PHE A 425 1.90 22.62 22.44
C PHE A 425 2.96 21.71 21.80
N GLY A 426 3.98 21.35 22.59
CA GLY A 426 5.02 20.40 22.15
C GLY A 426 4.66 18.93 22.30
N ASP A 427 3.67 18.62 23.14
CA ASP A 427 3.25 17.26 23.50
C ASP A 427 1.75 17.06 23.18
N PRO A 428 1.30 15.81 22.96
CA PRO A 428 -0.13 15.49 22.85
C PRO A 428 -0.92 15.89 24.11
N LEU A 429 -2.18 16.27 23.93
CA LEU A 429 -3.03 16.81 25.00
C LEU A 429 -4.00 15.79 25.62
N ASN A 430 -3.96 14.54 25.16
CA ASN A 430 -4.92 13.49 25.52
C ASN A 430 -4.38 12.46 26.52
N ASP A 431 -3.17 12.67 27.06
CA ASP A 431 -2.51 11.76 28.00
C ASP A 431 -2.74 12.13 29.49
N GLY A 432 -3.50 13.19 29.76
CA GLY A 432 -3.95 13.58 31.09
C GLY A 432 -5.48 13.70 31.22
N ALA A 433 -5.95 13.88 32.45
CA ALA A 433 -7.36 14.02 32.75
C ALA A 433 -7.90 15.43 32.45
N VAL A 434 -9.23 15.56 32.40
CA VAL A 434 -9.94 16.82 32.12
C VAL A 434 -10.86 17.23 33.28
N GLY A 435 -11.19 18.51 33.39
CA GLY A 435 -12.16 19.01 34.36
C GLY A 435 -12.10 20.53 34.56
N TYR A 436 -12.34 20.96 35.79
CA TYR A 436 -12.38 22.36 36.19
C TYR A 436 -11.23 22.73 37.12
N GLY A 437 -10.82 23.99 37.09
CA GLY A 437 -9.85 24.51 38.04
C GLY A 437 -9.89 26.01 38.25
N THR A 438 -9.22 26.45 39.31
CA THR A 438 -8.95 27.85 39.58
C THR A 438 -7.59 28.01 40.25
N THR A 439 -6.95 29.16 40.07
CA THR A 439 -5.83 29.59 40.92
C THR A 439 -6.31 30.54 42.00
N GLN A 440 -6.34 30.08 43.25
CA GLN A 440 -6.70 30.88 44.45
C GLN A 440 -8.04 31.66 44.32
N SER A 441 -9.01 31.16 43.56
CA SER A 441 -10.24 31.87 43.22
C SER A 441 -11.49 31.11 43.63
N VAL A 442 -12.55 31.85 43.96
CA VAL A 442 -13.90 31.31 44.10
C VAL A 442 -14.52 31.30 42.70
N ALA A 443 -15.10 30.18 42.28
CA ALA A 443 -15.78 30.10 41.00
C ALA A 443 -16.99 29.17 41.10
N VAL A 444 -17.90 29.31 40.15
CA VAL A 444 -19.01 28.39 39.94
C VAL A 444 -18.92 27.86 38.53
N PHE A 445 -19.12 26.56 38.39
CA PHE A 445 -19.13 25.84 37.12
C PHE A 445 -20.47 25.15 36.90
N ASP A 446 -20.84 24.96 35.64
CA ASP A 446 -22.11 24.37 35.22
C ASP A 446 -21.97 23.79 33.80
N ASP A 447 -22.91 22.95 33.35
CA ASP A 447 -22.98 22.36 32.00
C ASP A 447 -21.66 21.70 31.52
N LEU A 448 -21.02 20.89 32.37
CA LEU A 448 -19.76 20.22 31.99
C LEU A 448 -20.00 19.26 30.84
N THR A 449 -19.22 19.41 29.78
CA THR A 449 -19.29 18.57 28.59
C THR A 449 -17.91 18.01 28.28
N VAL A 450 -17.82 16.69 28.03
CA VAL A 450 -16.63 16.05 27.46
C VAL A 450 -17.08 15.17 26.31
N GLU A 451 -16.61 15.47 25.11
CA GLU A 451 -17.01 14.79 23.88
C GLU A 451 -15.77 14.37 23.08
N ALA A 452 -15.84 13.21 22.44
CA ALA A 452 -14.84 12.82 21.44
C ALA A 452 -14.95 13.73 20.22
N GLY A 453 -13.83 13.91 19.52
CA GLY A 453 -13.80 14.57 18.22
C GLY A 453 -14.55 13.79 17.14
N PRO A 454 -14.66 14.36 15.94
CA PRO A 454 -15.38 13.73 14.85
C PRO A 454 -14.71 12.42 14.42
N THR A 455 -15.55 11.42 14.11
CA THR A 455 -15.17 10.15 13.48
C THR A 455 -15.56 10.18 12.01
N LEU A 456 -14.98 9.30 11.19
CA LEU A 456 -15.35 9.20 9.77
C LEU A 456 -16.68 8.44 9.57
N PRO A 457 -17.53 8.84 8.61
CA PRO A 457 -17.43 10.06 7.81
C PRO A 457 -17.83 11.32 8.61
N HIS A 458 -17.18 12.44 8.31
CA HIS A 458 -17.46 13.75 8.92
C HIS A 458 -17.69 14.83 7.86
N THR A 459 -18.57 15.78 8.17
CA THR A 459 -18.84 16.98 7.36
C THR A 459 -18.93 18.20 8.26
N GLU A 460 -18.35 19.30 7.79
CA GLU A 460 -18.42 20.64 8.37
C GLU A 460 -18.92 21.62 7.29
N ASP A 461 -20.03 22.30 7.59
CA ASP A 461 -20.70 23.27 6.71
C ASP A 461 -20.54 24.73 7.19
N PHE A 462 -19.96 24.95 8.37
CA PHE A 462 -19.67 26.26 8.97
C PHE A 462 -20.90 27.17 9.17
N GLU A 463 -22.13 26.65 9.04
CA GLU A 463 -23.36 27.46 9.08
C GLU A 463 -23.71 27.92 10.51
N ASP A 464 -23.12 27.29 11.52
CA ASP A 464 -23.24 27.71 12.92
C ASP A 464 -22.27 28.85 13.31
N GLY A 465 -21.39 29.25 12.39
CA GLY A 465 -20.39 30.29 12.59
C GLY A 465 -19.12 29.81 13.29
N LEU A 466 -18.98 28.51 13.53
CA LEU A 466 -17.81 27.86 14.09
C LEU A 466 -17.15 26.98 13.02
N ALA A 467 -15.87 26.71 13.23
CA ALA A 467 -15.12 25.75 12.44
C ALA A 467 -14.71 24.64 13.41
N ASP A 468 -15.67 23.77 13.73
CA ASP A 468 -15.51 22.82 14.81
C ASP A 468 -14.37 21.84 14.49
N PHE A 469 -13.49 21.63 15.47
CA PHE A 469 -12.27 20.81 15.30
C PHE A 469 -11.32 21.24 14.17
N PHE A 470 -11.43 22.48 13.66
CA PHE A 470 -10.43 23.07 12.79
C PHE A 470 -9.39 23.88 13.58
N PHE A 471 -8.13 23.46 13.49
CA PHE A 471 -7.00 24.06 14.17
C PHE A 471 -6.24 24.96 13.20
N ALA A 472 -6.53 26.25 13.29
CA ALA A 472 -6.09 27.25 12.32
C ALA A 472 -4.84 28.01 12.76
N SER A 473 -3.94 28.25 11.81
CA SER A 473 -2.92 29.30 11.92
C SER A 473 -3.55 30.70 11.96
N ASP A 474 -2.75 31.76 12.07
CA ASP A 474 -3.27 33.13 11.97
C ASP A 474 -3.98 33.39 10.62
N GLY A 475 -5.07 34.16 10.67
CA GLY A 475 -5.76 34.66 9.48
C GLY A 475 -6.99 33.88 9.01
N TRP A 476 -7.53 32.97 9.82
CA TRP A 476 -8.77 32.24 9.53
C TRP A 476 -9.97 32.80 10.28
N SER A 477 -11.15 32.74 9.68
CA SER A 477 -12.41 33.07 10.33
C SER A 477 -13.61 32.49 9.56
N VAL A 478 -14.67 32.13 10.26
CA VAL A 478 -15.95 31.84 9.61
C VAL A 478 -16.68 33.15 9.33
N THR A 479 -17.05 33.34 8.06
CA THR A 479 -17.77 34.53 7.60
C THR A 479 -19.25 34.42 7.95
N GLY A 480 -19.95 35.55 8.04
CA GLY A 480 -21.41 35.56 8.25
C GLY A 480 -22.25 34.98 7.10
N ALA A 481 -21.61 34.39 6.09
CA ALA A 481 -22.22 33.66 4.99
C ALA A 481 -21.97 32.14 5.09
N GLY A 482 -21.53 31.64 6.25
CA GLY A 482 -21.26 30.21 6.48
C GLY A 482 -20.07 29.70 5.69
N ARG A 483 -19.00 30.50 5.54
CA ARG A 483 -17.78 30.06 4.82
C ARG A 483 -16.55 30.26 5.66
N TYR A 484 -15.68 29.27 5.65
CA TYR A 484 -14.41 29.33 6.34
C TYR A 484 -13.37 30.02 5.47
N GLU A 485 -13.05 31.26 5.81
CA GLU A 485 -12.20 32.15 5.01
C GLU A 485 -10.78 32.19 5.57
N ALA A 486 -9.79 31.91 4.70
CA ALA A 486 -8.38 32.15 4.93
C ALA A 486 -7.93 33.48 4.31
N ARG A 487 -7.37 34.36 5.14
CA ARG A 487 -6.71 35.61 4.73
C ARG A 487 -5.29 35.68 5.28
N SER A 488 -4.35 35.03 4.59
CA SER A 488 -2.95 34.97 5.04
C SER A 488 -2.26 36.36 5.07
N ALA A 489 -1.32 36.55 5.98
CA ALA A 489 -0.49 37.76 5.97
C ALA A 489 0.39 37.80 4.70
N PRO A 490 0.81 38.99 4.21
CA PRO A 490 1.66 39.07 3.01
C PRO A 490 2.95 38.25 3.16
N GLY A 491 3.13 37.25 2.30
CA GLY A 491 4.30 36.35 2.30
C GLY A 491 4.21 35.18 3.28
N ALA A 492 3.06 34.97 3.94
CA ALA A 492 2.80 33.83 4.80
C ALA A 492 1.78 32.88 4.15
N ASP A 493 1.93 31.60 4.47
CA ASP A 493 0.95 30.57 4.16
C ASP A 493 -0.07 30.49 5.31
N ALA A 494 -1.28 30.00 5.01
CA ALA A 494 -2.30 29.77 6.02
C ALA A 494 -2.70 28.28 5.97
N VAL A 495 -2.75 27.64 7.13
CA VAL A 495 -3.09 26.22 7.28
C VAL A 495 -4.16 26.08 8.35
N SER A 496 -5.14 25.21 8.11
CA SER A 496 -6.11 24.80 9.13
C SER A 496 -6.31 23.29 9.04
N LEU A 497 -6.03 22.58 10.12
CA LEU A 497 -6.07 21.11 10.17
C LEU A 497 -7.37 20.65 10.81
N LEU A 498 -7.94 19.57 10.27
CA LEU A 498 -9.09 18.91 10.91
C LEU A 498 -8.57 17.93 11.96
N GLY A 499 -9.06 18.05 13.19
CA GLY A 499 -8.83 17.07 14.25
C GLY A 499 -9.89 15.97 14.23
N LEU A 500 -9.45 14.73 14.10
CA LEU A 500 -10.31 13.55 14.16
C LEU A 500 -10.05 12.78 15.47
N ALA A 501 -11.06 12.06 15.96
CA ALA A 501 -10.91 11.21 17.14
C ALA A 501 -9.96 10.02 16.89
N GLU A 502 -9.73 9.68 15.63
CA GLU A 502 -8.88 8.59 15.16
C GLU A 502 -7.99 9.07 14.01
N SER A 503 -6.85 8.41 13.80
CA SER A 503 -5.98 8.69 12.65
C SER A 503 -6.68 8.42 11.32
N LEU A 504 -6.24 9.09 10.25
CA LEU A 504 -6.79 8.87 8.92
C LEU A 504 -6.49 7.43 8.45
N PRO A 505 -7.46 6.75 7.80
CA PRO A 505 -7.22 5.44 7.21
C PRO A 505 -6.35 5.57 5.95
N ALA A 506 -5.75 4.47 5.49
CA ALA A 506 -4.96 4.43 4.25
C ALA A 506 -5.75 4.87 3.01
N ARG A 507 -7.09 4.78 3.08
CA ARG A 507 -8.00 5.10 1.97
C ARG A 507 -9.11 6.02 2.46
N PHE A 508 -9.10 7.27 2.00
CA PHE A 508 -10.12 8.26 2.33
C PHE A 508 -10.31 9.26 1.18
N ASP A 509 -11.47 9.91 1.17
CA ASP A 509 -11.68 11.12 0.38
C ASP A 509 -11.72 12.34 1.30
N LEU A 510 -10.99 13.39 0.93
CA LEU A 510 -11.13 14.74 1.49
C LEU A 510 -11.77 15.62 0.42
N ALA A 511 -12.91 16.23 0.72
CA ALA A 511 -13.62 17.11 -0.20
C ALA A 511 -13.92 18.46 0.43
N ALA A 512 -14.02 19.50 -0.42
CA ALA A 512 -14.50 20.82 -0.03
C ALA A 512 -14.96 21.60 -1.27
N THR A 513 -15.93 22.49 -1.08
CA THR A 513 -16.19 23.59 -2.02
C THR A 513 -15.14 24.67 -1.81
N VAL A 514 -14.29 24.91 -2.82
CA VAL A 514 -13.17 25.86 -2.73
C VAL A 514 -13.38 27.06 -3.64
N ARG A 515 -13.18 28.26 -3.10
CA ARG A 515 -13.23 29.53 -3.82
C ARG A 515 -11.96 30.34 -3.60
N GLY A 516 -11.09 30.40 -4.59
CA GLY A 516 -9.93 31.29 -4.55
C GLY A 516 -10.32 32.76 -4.72
N LEU A 517 -9.90 33.61 -3.78
CA LEU A 517 -10.26 35.03 -3.78
C LEU A 517 -9.22 35.92 -4.45
N ASN A 518 -9.67 37.11 -4.86
CA ASN A 518 -8.76 38.19 -5.25
C ASN A 518 -8.13 38.88 -4.03
N GLY A 519 -6.93 39.43 -4.20
CA GLY A 519 -6.30 40.31 -3.20
C GLY A 519 -4.94 39.85 -2.70
N ALA A 520 -4.53 38.62 -3.03
CA ALA A 520 -3.22 38.07 -2.71
C ALA A 520 -2.47 37.60 -3.98
N PRO A 521 -1.13 37.43 -3.95
CA PRO A 521 -0.34 37.15 -5.16
C PRO A 521 -0.66 35.81 -5.83
N SER A 522 -0.70 34.73 -5.03
CA SER A 522 -0.74 33.36 -5.57
C SER A 522 -2.13 32.90 -5.97
N ARG A 523 -3.20 33.48 -5.39
CA ARG A 523 -4.62 33.17 -5.67
C ARG A 523 -4.84 31.66 -5.78
N ASN A 524 -4.74 30.96 -4.65
CA ASN A 524 -4.96 29.52 -4.55
C ASN A 524 -5.85 29.19 -3.35
N GLY A 525 -6.37 27.96 -3.35
CA GLY A 525 -7.03 27.30 -2.24
C GLY A 525 -6.76 25.80 -2.39
N LEU A 526 -6.30 25.19 -1.31
CA LEU A 526 -5.67 23.87 -1.32
C LEU A 526 -6.31 22.95 -0.28
N LEU A 527 -6.46 21.69 -0.65
CA LEU A 527 -6.59 20.57 0.27
C LEU A 527 -5.18 20.09 0.61
N ILE A 528 -4.91 19.82 1.89
CA ILE A 528 -3.64 19.27 2.36
C ILE A 528 -3.87 17.94 3.08
N PHE A 529 -2.88 17.07 2.99
CA PHE A 529 -2.89 15.70 3.49
C PHE A 529 -1.46 15.27 3.80
N ASP A 530 -1.28 14.11 4.44
CA ASP A 530 0.03 13.64 4.86
C ASP A 530 0.79 14.70 5.70
N TYR A 531 0.05 15.47 6.51
CA TYR A 531 0.61 16.57 7.28
C TYR A 531 1.31 16.06 8.54
N HIS A 532 2.64 16.16 8.55
CA HIS A 532 3.50 15.82 9.70
C HIS A 532 4.01 17.05 10.44
N GLY A 533 3.84 18.24 9.85
CA GLY A 533 4.20 19.50 10.47
C GLY A 533 4.19 20.66 9.48
N PRO A 534 4.49 21.88 9.95
CA PRO A 534 4.46 23.09 9.11
C PRO A 534 5.49 23.08 7.98
N THR A 535 6.42 22.12 7.97
CA THR A 535 7.47 21.96 6.95
C THR A 535 7.41 20.60 6.25
N ASP A 536 6.35 19.81 6.42
CA ASP A 536 6.24 18.50 5.78
C ASP A 536 4.77 18.12 5.60
N PHE A 537 4.28 18.31 4.37
CA PHE A 537 2.93 17.89 3.96
C PHE A 537 2.78 17.78 2.45
N ALA A 538 1.77 17.06 2.01
CA ALA A 538 1.33 17.02 0.62
C ALA A 538 0.11 17.94 0.39
N TYR A 539 -0.06 18.41 -0.84
CA TYR A 539 -1.13 19.35 -1.20
C TYR A 539 -1.72 19.05 -2.58
N ALA A 540 -2.99 19.41 -2.76
CA ALA A 540 -3.67 19.40 -4.05
C ALA A 540 -4.68 20.56 -4.12
N GLY A 541 -4.76 21.27 -5.24
CA GLY A 541 -5.76 22.32 -5.40
C GLY A 541 -5.56 23.27 -6.56
N GLY A 542 -6.36 24.34 -6.56
CA GLY A 542 -6.42 25.32 -7.64
C GLY A 542 -5.46 26.48 -7.43
N PHE A 543 -4.63 26.79 -8.42
CA PHE A 543 -3.82 28.00 -8.51
C PHE A 543 -4.48 28.95 -9.54
N PHE A 544 -5.61 29.54 -9.13
CA PHE A 544 -6.49 30.37 -9.94
C PHE A 544 -5.78 31.54 -10.64
N GLY A 545 -4.75 32.12 -10.00
CA GLY A 545 -3.95 33.18 -10.60
C GLY A 545 -3.06 32.72 -11.78
N ALA A 546 -2.75 31.43 -11.84
CA ALA A 546 -1.88 30.83 -12.85
C ALA A 546 -2.63 29.97 -13.88
N GLY A 547 -3.93 29.67 -13.66
CA GLY A 547 -4.70 28.78 -14.52
C GLY A 547 -4.22 27.33 -14.46
N LEU A 548 -3.93 26.85 -13.24
CA LEU A 548 -3.35 25.54 -13.00
C LEU A 548 -4.08 24.80 -11.88
N TRP A 549 -4.36 23.52 -12.10
CA TRP A 549 -4.46 22.55 -11.01
C TRP A 549 -3.06 22.03 -10.69
N ARG A 550 -2.73 21.88 -9.41
CA ARG A 550 -1.45 21.32 -8.98
C ARG A 550 -1.62 20.34 -7.83
N MET A 551 -0.70 19.39 -7.77
CA MET A 551 -0.50 18.46 -6.67
C MET A 551 1.01 18.30 -6.42
N GLY A 552 1.42 18.20 -5.16
CA GLY A 552 2.81 17.91 -4.80
C GLY A 552 3.09 17.98 -3.31
N ARG A 553 4.36 18.19 -2.91
CA ARG A 553 4.79 18.27 -1.50
C ARG A 553 5.36 19.63 -1.13
N TYR A 554 5.32 19.93 0.16
CA TYR A 554 6.04 21.03 0.77
C TYR A 554 6.99 20.52 1.85
N ASP A 555 8.28 20.84 1.71
CA ASP A 555 9.37 20.41 2.62
C ASP A 555 9.86 21.53 3.56
N GLY A 556 9.07 22.59 3.73
CA GLY A 556 9.45 23.79 4.49
C GLY A 556 10.24 24.82 3.68
N THR A 557 10.78 24.44 2.52
CA THR A 557 11.57 25.33 1.66
C THR A 557 10.99 25.45 0.26
N ILE A 558 10.53 24.34 -0.30
CA ILE A 558 10.12 24.20 -1.69
C ILE A 558 8.73 23.58 -1.75
N TRP A 559 7.87 24.19 -2.56
CA TRP A 559 6.62 23.58 -3.01
C TRP A 559 6.92 22.80 -4.30
N SER A 560 7.18 21.50 -4.19
CA SER A 560 7.38 20.64 -5.36
C SER A 560 6.06 20.47 -6.11
N VAL A 561 6.14 20.25 -7.42
CA VAL A 561 4.97 19.99 -8.27
C VAL A 561 5.18 18.64 -8.92
N GLU A 562 4.42 17.66 -8.47
CA GLU A 562 4.49 16.28 -8.96
C GLU A 562 3.49 16.04 -10.10
N ALA A 563 2.35 16.73 -10.06
CA ALA A 563 1.39 16.75 -11.16
C ALA A 563 0.81 18.15 -11.39
N SER A 564 0.60 18.51 -12.66
CA SER A 564 -0.05 19.78 -13.01
C SER A 564 -0.87 19.69 -14.29
N LEU A 565 -1.95 20.47 -14.34
CA LEU A 565 -2.83 20.57 -15.51
C LEU A 565 -3.17 22.04 -15.76
N ASN A 566 -2.98 22.50 -16.99
CA ASN A 566 -3.39 23.84 -17.42
C ASN A 566 -4.89 23.88 -17.70
N GLU A 567 -5.61 24.81 -17.06
CA GLU A 567 -7.04 25.03 -17.27
C GLU A 567 -7.40 26.51 -17.03
N THR A 568 -8.46 27.01 -17.68
CA THR A 568 -8.93 28.38 -17.40
C THR A 568 -9.68 28.41 -16.08
N LEU A 569 -9.04 28.95 -15.05
CA LEU A 569 -9.60 29.07 -13.70
C LEU A 569 -9.96 30.51 -13.37
N ALA A 570 -11.12 30.74 -12.74
CA ALA A 570 -11.57 32.05 -12.30
C ALA A 570 -11.46 32.17 -10.77
N THR A 571 -11.08 33.34 -10.30
CA THR A 571 -11.23 33.71 -8.88
C THR A 571 -12.69 34.07 -8.57
N ASN A 572 -13.10 33.96 -7.30
CA ASN A 572 -14.45 34.23 -6.82
C ASN A 572 -15.51 33.32 -7.48
N GLN A 573 -15.11 32.10 -7.84
CA GLN A 573 -15.96 31.03 -8.34
C GLN A 573 -15.76 29.80 -7.45
N ASP A 574 -16.84 29.09 -7.18
CA ASP A 574 -16.82 27.82 -6.45
C ASP A 574 -16.39 26.69 -7.37
N TYR A 575 -15.55 25.81 -6.83
CA TYR A 575 -15.14 24.55 -7.44
C TYR A 575 -15.30 23.46 -6.40
N ALA A 576 -16.03 22.38 -6.71
CA ALA A 576 -16.16 21.24 -5.82
C ALA A 576 -14.95 20.34 -5.99
N LEU A 577 -14.04 20.32 -5.01
CA LEU A 577 -12.84 19.50 -5.02
C LEU A 577 -13.09 18.22 -4.22
N THR A 578 -12.64 17.09 -4.77
CA THR A 578 -12.50 15.82 -4.06
C THR A 578 -11.10 15.29 -4.29
N LEU A 579 -10.35 15.13 -3.22
CA LEU A 579 -9.05 14.47 -3.20
C LEU A 579 -9.23 13.06 -2.66
N SER A 580 -9.05 12.08 -3.53
CA SER A 580 -9.10 10.66 -3.19
C SER A 580 -7.71 10.14 -2.92
N ILE A 581 -7.48 9.68 -1.68
CA ILE A 581 -6.26 9.01 -1.24
C ILE A 581 -6.51 7.51 -1.22
N ARG A 582 -5.61 6.75 -1.84
CA ARG A 582 -5.60 5.29 -1.91
C ARG A 582 -4.16 4.82 -1.69
N ASP A 583 -3.81 4.61 -0.43
CA ASP A 583 -2.45 4.32 0.02
C ASP A 583 -1.46 5.41 -0.47
N ALA A 584 -0.62 5.12 -1.46
CA ALA A 584 0.34 6.06 -2.05
C ALA A 584 -0.21 6.92 -3.19
N LEU A 585 -1.38 6.57 -3.73
CA LEU A 585 -2.00 7.24 -4.86
C LEU A 585 -2.91 8.38 -4.38
N ALA A 586 -2.71 9.57 -4.93
CA ALA A 586 -3.59 10.72 -4.73
C ALA A 586 -4.22 11.14 -6.06
N LYS A 587 -5.55 11.31 -6.06
CA LYS A 587 -6.34 11.70 -7.24
C LYS A 587 -7.19 12.91 -6.92
N LEU A 588 -6.96 14.02 -7.63
CA LEU A 588 -7.77 15.23 -7.53
C LEU A 588 -8.85 15.23 -8.61
N SER A 589 -10.11 15.24 -8.19
CA SER A 589 -11.27 15.47 -9.04
C SER A 589 -11.91 16.83 -8.74
N VAL A 590 -12.35 17.53 -9.78
CA VAL A 590 -13.01 18.83 -9.67
C VAL A 590 -14.32 18.79 -10.45
N ASP A 591 -15.42 19.17 -9.80
CA ASP A 591 -16.78 19.11 -10.35
C ASP A 591 -17.12 17.72 -10.93
N GLY A 592 -16.61 16.67 -10.26
CA GLY A 592 -16.78 15.26 -10.64
C GLY A 592 -15.84 14.76 -11.75
N ALA A 593 -14.99 15.61 -12.34
CA ALA A 593 -14.03 15.20 -13.35
C ALA A 593 -12.61 15.11 -12.77
N THR A 594 -11.93 13.97 -12.95
CA THR A 594 -10.53 13.82 -12.57
C THR A 594 -9.65 14.82 -13.32
N LYS A 595 -8.83 15.56 -12.58
CA LYS A 595 -7.88 16.55 -13.09
C LYS A 595 -6.44 16.08 -12.97
N LEU A 596 -6.08 15.47 -11.84
CA LEU A 596 -4.72 15.01 -11.55
C LEU A 596 -4.76 13.62 -10.88
N SER A 597 -3.75 12.81 -11.15
CA SER A 597 -3.44 11.56 -10.44
C SER A 597 -1.94 11.49 -10.26
N HIS A 598 -1.46 11.12 -9.09
CA HIS A 598 -0.03 10.94 -8.82
C HIS A 598 0.18 9.89 -7.73
N ASP A 599 1.13 8.98 -7.96
CA ASP A 599 1.59 7.98 -7.01
C ASP A 599 2.87 8.50 -6.33
N PHE A 600 2.77 8.78 -5.03
CA PHE A 600 3.88 9.32 -4.24
C PHE A 600 4.90 8.24 -3.81
N GLY A 601 4.61 6.96 -4.06
CA GLY A 601 5.47 5.82 -3.70
C GLY A 601 5.52 5.49 -2.20
N THR A 602 4.76 6.20 -1.36
CA THR A 602 4.65 5.98 0.09
C THR A 602 3.22 6.18 0.54
N ASP A 603 2.78 5.41 1.54
CA ASP A 603 1.47 5.59 2.17
C ASP A 603 1.27 7.05 2.65
N LEU A 604 0.10 7.62 2.37
CA LEU A 604 -0.25 9.02 2.59
C LEU A 604 -1.17 9.24 3.80
N SER A 605 -1.50 8.19 4.56
CA SER A 605 -2.35 8.29 5.75
C SER A 605 -1.60 8.52 7.06
N GLY A 606 -0.27 8.67 7.01
CA GLY A 606 0.56 8.85 8.20
C GLY A 606 0.42 10.22 8.88
N GLY A 607 -0.13 11.21 8.18
CA GLY A 607 -0.30 12.59 8.67
C GLY A 607 -1.76 13.06 8.70
N ARG A 608 -1.99 14.26 9.23
CA ARG A 608 -3.33 14.88 9.28
C ARG A 608 -3.74 15.45 7.92
N ALA A 609 -5.02 15.78 7.79
CA ALA A 609 -5.57 16.44 6.61
C ALA A 609 -6.25 17.77 6.98
N GLY A 610 -6.45 18.63 5.99
CA GLY A 610 -7.04 19.94 6.20
C GLY A 610 -7.03 20.84 4.98
N LEU A 611 -7.01 22.14 5.25
CA LEU A 611 -7.16 23.21 4.27
C LEU A 611 -5.94 24.13 4.33
N ALA A 612 -5.54 24.67 3.18
CA ALA A 612 -4.42 25.61 3.15
C ALA A 612 -4.50 26.65 2.03
N THR A 613 -3.71 27.70 2.18
CA THR A 613 -3.33 28.61 1.11
C THR A 613 -1.81 28.81 1.10
N ASN A 614 -1.23 28.92 -0.10
CA ASN A 614 0.15 29.38 -0.30
C ASN A 614 0.11 30.88 -0.60
N ASN A 615 0.43 31.74 0.36
CA ASN A 615 0.39 33.21 0.21
C ASN A 615 -0.85 33.72 -0.56
N ALA A 616 -2.03 33.24 -0.16
CA ALA A 616 -3.28 33.49 -0.87
C ALA A 616 -4.49 33.63 0.07
N PHE A 617 -5.59 34.11 -0.52
CA PHE A 617 -6.90 34.18 0.12
C PHE A 617 -7.84 33.17 -0.53
N ALA A 618 -8.62 32.46 0.28
CA ALA A 618 -9.60 31.49 -0.17
C ALA A 618 -10.77 31.36 0.81
N GLU A 619 -11.93 30.95 0.32
CA GLU A 619 -13.05 30.47 1.13
C GLU A 619 -13.24 28.97 0.89
N PHE A 620 -13.60 28.27 1.95
CA PHE A 620 -13.93 26.85 1.97
C PHE A 620 -15.32 26.66 2.58
N ASP A 621 -16.02 25.63 2.11
CA ASP A 621 -17.35 25.25 2.57
C ASP A 621 -17.60 23.77 2.26
N ASP A 622 -18.61 23.16 2.87
CA ASP A 622 -18.98 21.75 2.72
C ASP A 622 -17.76 20.80 2.84
N VAL A 623 -16.90 21.02 3.84
CA VAL A 623 -15.71 20.20 4.01
C VAL A 623 -16.14 18.84 4.50
N SER A 624 -15.68 17.78 3.85
CA SER A 624 -15.99 16.42 4.26
C SER A 624 -14.78 15.51 4.15
N VAL A 625 -14.72 14.57 5.09
CA VAL A 625 -13.75 13.48 5.06
C VAL A 625 -14.48 12.17 5.30
N ALA A 626 -14.21 11.17 4.47
CA ALA A 626 -14.84 9.87 4.56
C ALA A 626 -13.83 8.77 4.26
N GLU A 627 -13.86 7.71 5.09
CA GLU A 627 -13.17 6.47 4.74
C GLU A 627 -13.79 5.90 3.46
N ASN A 628 -12.92 5.39 2.58
CA ASN A 628 -13.38 4.64 1.42
C ASN A 628 -13.04 3.17 1.56
N ALA A 629 -13.99 2.34 1.12
CA ALA A 629 -13.70 0.95 0.84
C ALA A 629 -12.62 0.88 -0.24
N ASP A 630 -11.83 -0.19 -0.19
CA ASP A 630 -10.87 -0.50 -1.24
C ASP A 630 -11.57 -0.62 -2.60
N ASP A 631 -11.30 0.33 -3.49
CA ASP A 631 -11.84 0.44 -4.85
C ASP A 631 -10.76 0.43 -5.95
N VAL A 632 -9.49 0.21 -5.56
CA VAL A 632 -8.34 0.22 -6.48
C VAL A 632 -7.98 -1.22 -6.83
N GLY A 633 -7.68 -1.44 -8.10
CA GLY A 633 -7.24 -2.74 -8.57
C GLY A 633 -5.78 -3.02 -8.21
N PRO A 634 -5.39 -4.28 -8.00
CA PRO A 634 -3.98 -4.62 -7.83
C PRO A 634 -3.19 -4.28 -9.09
N ARG A 635 -1.92 -3.87 -8.95
CA ARG A 635 -1.01 -3.52 -10.06
C ARG A 635 0.13 -4.51 -10.17
N VAL A 636 0.59 -4.76 -11.39
CA VAL A 636 1.82 -5.49 -11.67
C VAL A 636 2.99 -4.51 -11.61
N ILE A 637 3.79 -4.62 -10.55
CA ILE A 637 4.94 -3.73 -10.31
C ILE A 637 6.26 -4.28 -10.85
N GLU A 638 6.36 -5.61 -11.08
CA GLU A 638 7.52 -6.21 -11.75
C GLU A 638 7.12 -7.44 -12.58
N VAL A 639 7.75 -7.59 -13.75
CA VAL A 639 7.60 -8.75 -14.64
C VAL A 639 8.97 -9.38 -14.86
N TYR A 640 9.04 -10.71 -14.74
CA TYR A 640 10.24 -11.51 -14.91
C TYR A 640 10.02 -12.65 -15.91
N VAL A 641 11.09 -13.05 -16.58
CA VAL A 641 11.18 -14.30 -17.33
C VAL A 641 12.25 -15.19 -16.72
N GLY A 642 12.00 -16.50 -16.67
CA GLY A 642 12.88 -17.47 -16.03
C GLY A 642 12.88 -18.83 -16.70
N GLY A 643 13.77 -19.71 -16.24
CA GLY A 643 13.85 -21.10 -16.68
C GLY A 643 13.84 -22.06 -15.50
N THR A 644 13.04 -23.12 -15.56
CA THR A 644 12.99 -24.19 -14.54
C THR A 644 14.31 -24.94 -14.37
N SER A 645 15.21 -24.83 -15.36
CA SER A 645 16.55 -25.43 -15.34
C SER A 645 17.65 -24.46 -14.94
N TRP A 646 17.33 -23.18 -14.66
CA TRP A 646 18.31 -22.22 -14.20
C TRP A 646 18.81 -22.56 -12.79
N SER A 647 20.12 -22.50 -12.60
CA SER A 647 20.74 -22.82 -11.33
C SER A 647 20.62 -21.67 -10.33
N SER A 648 20.80 -21.96 -9.05
CA SER A 648 20.89 -20.90 -8.03
C SER A 648 22.09 -19.99 -8.27
N ALA A 649 23.19 -20.51 -8.85
CA ALA A 649 24.37 -19.70 -9.15
C ALA A 649 24.07 -18.67 -10.24
N PHE A 650 23.26 -19.03 -11.24
CA PHE A 650 22.80 -18.08 -12.26
C PHE A 650 21.84 -17.04 -11.68
N ALA A 651 20.91 -17.46 -10.81
CA ALA A 651 20.03 -16.53 -10.09
C ALA A 651 20.82 -15.53 -9.21
N ASP A 652 21.89 -15.98 -8.55
CA ASP A 652 22.80 -15.14 -7.78
C ASP A 652 23.58 -14.16 -8.68
N ALA A 653 23.95 -14.58 -9.89
CA ALA A 653 24.59 -13.72 -10.88
C ALA A 653 23.64 -12.61 -11.37
N LEU A 654 22.37 -12.93 -11.68
CA LEU A 654 21.33 -11.96 -12.01
C LEU A 654 21.10 -10.94 -10.89
N ALA A 655 21.08 -11.39 -9.63
CA ALA A 655 20.97 -10.52 -8.47
C ALA A 655 22.19 -9.59 -8.33
N SER A 656 23.39 -10.13 -8.58
CA SER A 656 24.65 -9.38 -8.49
C SER A 656 24.80 -8.32 -9.58
N SER A 657 24.25 -8.56 -10.77
CA SER A 657 24.22 -7.58 -11.88
C SER A 657 23.08 -6.57 -11.77
N GLY A 658 22.14 -6.75 -10.84
CA GLY A 658 20.95 -5.90 -10.70
C GLY A 658 19.95 -6.06 -11.85
N THR A 659 20.02 -7.18 -12.59
CA THR A 659 19.16 -7.45 -13.74
C THR A 659 18.05 -8.48 -13.44
N GLY A 660 18.05 -9.08 -12.25
CA GLY A 660 17.07 -10.08 -11.85
C GLY A 660 17.39 -10.71 -10.51
N GLY A 661 16.97 -11.96 -10.32
CA GLY A 661 17.28 -12.74 -9.12
C GLY A 661 16.56 -14.09 -9.11
N ALA A 662 16.11 -14.52 -7.93
CA ALA A 662 15.43 -15.81 -7.75
C ALA A 662 14.15 -15.98 -8.60
N ASN A 663 13.47 -14.90 -8.95
CA ASN A 663 12.25 -14.92 -9.79
C ASN A 663 12.55 -14.91 -11.30
N GLY A 664 13.81 -14.81 -11.70
CA GLY A 664 14.26 -14.72 -13.09
C GLY A 664 14.86 -13.35 -13.45
N PHE A 665 15.00 -13.11 -14.75
CA PHE A 665 15.47 -11.85 -15.35
C PHE A 665 14.31 -10.85 -15.43
N ARG A 666 14.52 -9.63 -14.93
CA ARG A 666 13.49 -8.57 -14.89
C ARG A 666 13.35 -7.93 -16.27
N VAL A 667 12.16 -8.02 -16.85
CA VAL A 667 11.85 -7.45 -18.18
C VAL A 667 11.11 -6.12 -18.09
N SER A 668 10.51 -5.78 -16.94
CA SER A 668 9.79 -4.49 -16.73
C SER A 668 10.74 -3.30 -16.52
N THR A 669 11.66 -3.08 -17.45
CA THR A 669 12.74 -2.08 -17.40
C THR A 669 12.49 -0.86 -18.29
N GLY A 670 11.25 -0.63 -18.70
CA GLY A 670 10.86 0.45 -19.60
C GLY A 670 11.33 0.20 -21.04
N PRO A 671 11.99 1.16 -21.73
CA PRO A 671 12.39 0.98 -23.13
C PRO A 671 13.23 -0.26 -23.41
N ASP A 672 14.03 -0.69 -22.44
CA ASP A 672 14.92 -1.86 -22.57
C ASP A 672 14.17 -3.21 -22.53
N GLN A 673 12.85 -3.22 -22.33
CA GLN A 673 12.04 -4.44 -22.33
C GLN A 673 12.00 -5.15 -23.69
N LEU A 674 12.30 -4.42 -24.77
CA LEU A 674 12.35 -4.95 -26.14
C LEU A 674 13.76 -5.44 -26.54
N LEU A 675 14.75 -5.31 -25.66
CA LEU A 675 16.05 -5.95 -25.89
C LEU A 675 15.90 -7.47 -25.81
N ALA A 676 16.59 -8.19 -26.70
CA ALA A 676 16.40 -9.63 -26.80
C ALA A 676 16.70 -10.38 -25.50
N VAL A 677 15.89 -11.42 -25.29
CA VAL A 677 16.05 -12.44 -24.26
C VAL A 677 16.79 -13.63 -24.88
N PRO A 678 18.05 -13.90 -24.48
CA PRO A 678 18.93 -14.80 -25.22
C PRO A 678 18.92 -16.27 -24.77
N TRP A 679 18.31 -16.58 -23.63
CA TRP A 679 18.42 -17.91 -23.03
C TRP A 679 17.57 -18.97 -23.73
N MET A 680 18.11 -20.18 -23.82
CA MET A 680 17.51 -21.31 -24.57
C MET A 680 16.36 -22.02 -23.85
N ASN A 681 16.19 -21.76 -22.56
CA ASN A 681 15.34 -22.52 -21.64
C ASN A 681 14.39 -21.64 -20.83
N VAL A 682 13.99 -20.48 -21.39
CA VAL A 682 12.99 -19.61 -20.77
C VAL A 682 11.61 -20.28 -20.86
N ASP A 683 11.14 -20.85 -19.76
CA ASP A 683 9.87 -21.57 -19.65
C ASP A 683 9.04 -21.09 -18.45
N GLN A 684 9.38 -19.96 -17.83
CA GLN A 684 8.62 -19.34 -16.75
C GLN A 684 8.40 -17.84 -16.98
N VAL A 685 7.23 -17.36 -16.57
CA VAL A 685 6.91 -15.94 -16.42
C VAL A 685 6.53 -15.72 -14.95
N SER A 686 7.10 -14.71 -14.30
CA SER A 686 6.72 -14.33 -12.94
C SER A 686 6.28 -12.86 -12.90
N MET A 687 5.26 -12.55 -12.11
CA MET A 687 4.78 -11.18 -11.90
C MET A 687 4.68 -10.90 -10.41
N ARG A 688 5.22 -9.76 -9.96
CA ARG A 688 5.04 -9.24 -8.61
C ARG A 688 3.91 -8.22 -8.59
N PHE A 689 3.00 -8.37 -7.64
CA PHE A 689 1.91 -7.44 -7.38
C PHE A 689 2.24 -6.55 -6.17
N ASP A 690 1.69 -5.35 -6.15
CA ASP A 690 1.73 -4.45 -4.98
C ASP A 690 0.96 -5.00 -3.78
N GLU A 691 -0.05 -5.84 -4.04
CA GLU A 691 -0.84 -6.49 -3.01
C GLU A 691 -1.18 -7.96 -3.31
N ALA A 692 -1.94 -8.60 -2.40
CA ALA A 692 -2.30 -10.00 -2.52
C ALA A 692 -3.46 -10.19 -3.50
N VAL A 693 -3.31 -11.10 -4.47
CA VAL A 693 -4.31 -11.32 -5.53
C VAL A 693 -4.87 -12.74 -5.56
N THR A 694 -6.08 -12.87 -6.08
CA THR A 694 -6.65 -14.12 -6.57
C THR A 694 -6.30 -14.26 -8.04
N VAL A 695 -5.39 -15.20 -8.34
CA VAL A 695 -4.85 -15.42 -9.69
C VAL A 695 -4.67 -16.92 -9.94
N GLY A 696 -4.86 -17.33 -11.19
CA GLY A 696 -4.78 -18.71 -11.64
C GLY A 696 -4.00 -18.90 -12.93
N ALA A 697 -3.78 -20.16 -13.28
CA ALA A 697 -3.05 -20.53 -14.50
C ALA A 697 -3.74 -20.06 -15.79
N GLY A 698 -5.06 -19.90 -15.78
CA GLY A 698 -5.85 -19.48 -16.95
C GLY A 698 -5.87 -17.97 -17.20
N ASP A 699 -5.35 -17.17 -16.27
CA ASP A 699 -5.39 -15.71 -16.36
C ASP A 699 -4.22 -15.13 -17.15
N LEU A 700 -3.14 -15.92 -17.29
CA LEU A 700 -1.99 -15.61 -18.15
C LEU A 700 -2.23 -16.13 -19.56
N SER A 701 -1.95 -15.28 -20.54
CA SER A 701 -1.88 -15.63 -21.96
C SER A 701 -0.50 -15.32 -22.51
N ILE A 702 0.04 -16.25 -23.30
CA ILE A 702 1.30 -16.07 -24.01
C ILE A 702 1.03 -16.39 -25.47
N VAL A 703 1.25 -15.42 -26.35
CA VAL A 703 0.94 -15.55 -27.78
C VAL A 703 2.14 -15.13 -28.61
N ASP A 704 2.47 -15.92 -29.62
CA ASP A 704 3.46 -15.59 -30.64
C ASP A 704 2.90 -15.87 -32.05
N ALA A 705 3.71 -15.70 -33.10
CA ALA A 705 3.28 -15.91 -34.49
C ALA A 705 2.85 -17.37 -34.80
N THR A 706 3.22 -18.34 -33.97
CA THR A 706 2.85 -19.76 -34.08
C THR A 706 1.55 -20.10 -33.34
N GLY A 707 1.09 -19.22 -32.44
CA GLY A 707 -0.16 -19.37 -31.69
C GLY A 707 -0.02 -19.12 -30.19
N ALA A 708 -1.04 -19.50 -29.42
CA ALA A 708 -1.02 -19.43 -27.96
C ALA A 708 -0.21 -20.59 -27.35
N ARG A 709 0.51 -20.33 -26.26
CA ARG A 709 1.31 -21.30 -25.51
C ARG A 709 0.55 -21.86 -24.32
N GLY A 710 0.81 -23.12 -23.98
CA GLY A 710 0.17 -23.74 -22.84
C GLY A 710 0.88 -23.39 -21.52
N ILE A 711 0.10 -23.35 -20.45
CA ILE A 711 0.59 -23.22 -19.09
C ILE A 711 0.57 -24.60 -18.45
N ALA A 712 1.74 -25.12 -18.06
CA ALA A 712 1.89 -26.41 -17.40
C ALA A 712 1.56 -26.36 -15.90
N GLY A 713 1.76 -25.21 -15.26
CA GLY A 713 1.47 -25.01 -13.84
C GLY A 713 1.63 -23.56 -13.40
N MET A 714 1.16 -23.25 -12.20
CA MET A 714 1.29 -21.94 -11.58
C MET A 714 1.49 -22.08 -10.08
N SER A 715 2.29 -21.18 -9.49
CA SER A 715 2.51 -21.05 -8.06
C SER A 715 2.37 -19.60 -7.61
N TRP A 716 1.95 -19.40 -6.35
CA TRP A 716 1.82 -18.11 -5.70
C TRP A 716 2.66 -18.07 -4.42
N ASP A 717 3.51 -17.04 -4.27
CA ASP A 717 4.20 -16.71 -3.02
C ASP A 717 3.52 -15.50 -2.36
N ALA A 718 2.77 -15.77 -1.29
CA ALA A 718 2.05 -14.76 -0.52
C ALA A 718 2.96 -13.84 0.33
N THR A 719 4.23 -14.19 0.52
CA THR A 719 5.18 -13.36 1.26
C THR A 719 5.70 -12.22 0.40
N THR A 720 5.91 -12.50 -0.89
CA THR A 720 6.47 -11.53 -1.84
C THR A 720 5.45 -11.03 -2.86
N ASN A 721 4.20 -11.50 -2.80
CA ASN A 721 3.14 -11.26 -3.79
C ASN A 721 3.57 -11.60 -5.22
N VAL A 722 4.24 -12.76 -5.41
CA VAL A 722 4.73 -13.18 -6.72
C VAL A 722 3.94 -14.38 -7.24
N ALA A 723 3.35 -14.23 -8.41
CA ALA A 723 2.79 -15.33 -9.20
C ALA A 723 3.84 -15.81 -10.20
N THR A 724 4.08 -17.12 -10.29
CA THR A 724 4.97 -17.74 -11.29
C THR A 724 4.20 -18.77 -12.09
N TRP A 725 4.14 -18.58 -13.40
CA TRP A 725 3.57 -19.54 -14.35
C TRP A 725 4.70 -20.28 -15.05
N THR A 726 4.61 -21.61 -15.08
CA THR A 726 5.49 -22.49 -15.85
C THR A 726 4.79 -22.88 -17.16
N LEU A 727 5.44 -22.63 -18.28
CA LEU A 727 4.96 -22.91 -19.62
C LEU A 727 5.12 -24.41 -19.95
N ASP A 728 4.38 -24.90 -20.95
CA ASP A 728 4.46 -26.29 -21.43
C ASP A 728 5.69 -26.57 -22.30
N GLY A 729 6.50 -25.54 -22.57
CA GLY A 729 7.81 -25.62 -23.18
C GLY A 729 8.48 -24.24 -23.23
N ALA A 730 9.78 -24.23 -23.52
CA ALA A 730 10.55 -22.99 -23.62
C ALA A 730 10.04 -22.07 -24.75
N LEU A 731 10.13 -20.76 -24.53
CA LEU A 731 9.83 -19.75 -25.53
C LEU A 731 10.81 -19.87 -26.72
N PRO A 732 10.33 -19.85 -27.97
CA PRO A 732 11.18 -19.93 -29.14
C PRO A 732 11.64 -18.51 -29.51
N SER A 733 12.61 -18.41 -30.42
CA SER A 733 12.96 -17.11 -30.98
C SER A 733 11.77 -16.52 -31.77
N ASN A 734 11.12 -15.48 -31.22
CA ASN A 734 9.94 -14.82 -31.80
C ASN A 734 9.62 -13.48 -31.08
N HIS A 735 8.71 -12.70 -31.65
CA HIS A 735 7.98 -11.68 -30.90
C HIS A 735 6.86 -12.34 -30.09
N VAL A 736 6.92 -12.19 -28.77
CA VAL A 736 5.99 -12.77 -27.80
C VAL A 736 5.15 -11.65 -27.18
N GLN A 737 3.85 -11.89 -27.07
CA GLN A 737 2.92 -11.06 -26.30
C GLN A 737 2.56 -11.78 -25.00
N ILE A 738 2.83 -11.14 -23.87
CA ILE A 738 2.47 -11.57 -22.53
C ILE A 738 1.23 -10.77 -22.11
N GLY A 739 0.13 -11.46 -21.85
CA GLY A 739 -1.10 -10.84 -21.38
C GLY A 739 -1.55 -11.39 -20.04
N LEU A 740 -1.98 -10.53 -19.11
CA LEU A 740 -2.65 -10.91 -17.88
C LEU A 740 -4.07 -10.34 -17.88
N SER A 741 -5.06 -11.20 -17.69
CA SER A 741 -6.47 -10.80 -17.72
C SER A 741 -6.85 -9.94 -16.51
N ASP A 742 -7.77 -9.01 -16.74
CA ASP A 742 -8.42 -8.17 -15.72
C ASP A 742 -9.35 -8.93 -14.75
N VAL A 743 -9.52 -10.25 -14.92
CA VAL A 743 -10.25 -11.10 -13.97
C VAL A 743 -9.42 -11.42 -12.73
N VAL A 744 -8.11 -11.13 -12.75
CA VAL A 744 -7.28 -11.15 -11.55
C VAL A 744 -7.80 -10.05 -10.64
N THR A 745 -8.15 -10.43 -9.42
CA THR A 745 -8.65 -9.48 -8.41
C THR A 745 -7.80 -9.47 -7.17
N ASP A 746 -7.88 -8.40 -6.40
CA ASP A 746 -7.44 -8.42 -5.00
C ASP A 746 -8.35 -9.31 -4.12
N THR A 747 -8.18 -9.21 -2.81
CA THR A 747 -9.00 -9.93 -1.82
C THR A 747 -10.40 -9.35 -1.61
N VAL A 748 -10.64 -8.10 -2.02
CA VAL A 748 -11.91 -7.38 -1.91
C VAL A 748 -12.79 -7.56 -3.16
N GLY A 749 -12.17 -7.97 -4.27
CA GLY A 749 -12.80 -8.23 -5.56
C GLY A 749 -12.56 -7.15 -6.63
N ASN A 750 -11.65 -6.19 -6.42
CA ASN A 750 -11.33 -5.19 -7.44
C ASN A 750 -10.50 -5.82 -8.55
N ALA A 751 -10.88 -5.56 -9.80
CA ALA A 751 -10.18 -6.06 -10.98
C ALA A 751 -8.81 -5.39 -11.16
N LEU A 752 -7.85 -6.12 -11.74
CA LEU A 752 -6.50 -5.67 -12.06
C LEU A 752 -6.48 -4.27 -12.68
N ASP A 753 -5.62 -3.39 -12.19
CA ASP A 753 -5.23 -2.13 -12.83
C ASP A 753 -4.03 -2.42 -13.76
N GLY A 754 -4.35 -3.09 -14.88
CA GLY A 754 -3.38 -3.83 -15.70
C GLY A 754 -2.76 -3.04 -16.85
N GLU A 755 -3.22 -1.84 -17.15
CA GLU A 755 -2.84 -1.04 -18.31
C GLU A 755 -1.31 -0.98 -18.51
N TRP A 756 -0.83 -1.34 -19.70
CA TRP A 756 0.59 -1.29 -20.08
C TRP A 756 0.71 -0.73 -21.51
N VAL A 757 0.88 0.59 -21.65
CA VAL A 757 0.41 1.29 -22.88
C VAL A 757 1.49 1.92 -23.77
N ASP A 758 2.72 2.07 -23.31
CA ASP A 758 3.72 2.91 -23.99
C ASP A 758 5.06 2.23 -24.29
N GLU A 759 5.18 0.94 -24.02
CA GLU A 759 6.46 0.21 -24.11
C GLU A 759 7.60 0.91 -23.32
N GLN A 760 7.25 1.76 -22.35
CA GLN A 760 8.16 2.43 -21.42
C GLN A 760 7.77 2.24 -19.95
N SER A 761 6.56 1.76 -19.70
CA SER A 761 6.02 1.46 -18.38
C SER A 761 6.94 0.49 -17.63
N THR A 762 7.16 0.77 -16.35
CA THR A 762 7.88 -0.12 -15.41
C THR A 762 6.94 -0.82 -14.43
N THR A 763 5.70 -0.33 -14.33
CA THR A 763 4.58 -0.79 -13.49
C THR A 763 3.29 -0.64 -14.30
N SER A 764 2.30 -1.51 -14.10
CA SER A 764 1.00 -1.43 -14.78
C SER A 764 0.07 -0.38 -14.18
N GLY A 765 -1.00 -0.05 -14.90
CA GLY A 765 -2.17 0.62 -14.36
C GLY A 765 -2.20 2.13 -14.52
N ASP A 766 -3.40 2.69 -14.54
CA ASP A 766 -3.71 4.12 -14.59
C ASP A 766 -4.37 4.66 -13.31
N GLY A 767 -4.51 3.81 -12.28
CA GLY A 767 -5.13 4.12 -11.00
C GLY A 767 -6.63 3.85 -10.96
N ALA A 768 -7.20 3.17 -11.94
CA ALA A 768 -8.57 2.66 -11.93
C ALA A 768 -8.59 1.13 -11.97
N SER A 769 -9.49 0.50 -11.20
CA SER A 769 -9.66 -0.95 -11.30
C SER A 769 -10.23 -1.35 -12.67
N GLY A 770 -9.67 -2.43 -13.22
CA GLY A 770 -10.07 -3.00 -14.49
C GLY A 770 -9.17 -2.56 -15.64
N GLY A 771 -8.64 -3.55 -16.35
CA GLY A 771 -7.62 -3.34 -17.37
C GLY A 771 -6.76 -4.58 -17.50
N ALA A 772 -6.58 -5.09 -18.72
CA ALA A 772 -5.69 -6.24 -18.94
C ALA A 772 -4.26 -5.73 -19.20
N LEU A 773 -3.28 -6.41 -18.61
CA LEU A 773 -1.88 -6.19 -18.96
C LEU A 773 -1.60 -6.79 -20.34
N SER A 774 -0.89 -6.06 -21.18
CA SER A 774 -0.41 -6.51 -22.49
C SER A 774 1.02 -5.99 -22.72
N MET A 775 2.01 -6.86 -22.56
CA MET A 775 3.42 -6.54 -22.68
C MET A 775 4.06 -7.31 -23.84
N ALA A 776 4.88 -6.62 -24.64
CA ALA A 776 5.68 -7.23 -25.70
C ALA A 776 7.05 -7.70 -25.19
N LEU A 777 7.52 -8.83 -25.69
CA LEU A 777 8.83 -9.39 -25.39
C LEU A 777 9.51 -9.93 -26.66
N HIS A 778 10.79 -9.64 -26.82
CA HIS A 778 11.62 -10.17 -27.91
C HIS A 778 12.45 -11.34 -27.38
N VAL A 779 12.11 -12.55 -27.79
CA VAL A 779 12.92 -13.74 -27.47
C VAL A 779 13.78 -14.05 -28.68
N GLN A 780 15.10 -14.04 -28.53
CA GLN A 780 16.03 -14.38 -29.60
C GLN A 780 17.18 -15.20 -29.02
N VAL A 781 16.98 -16.52 -28.99
CA VAL A 781 17.92 -17.46 -28.38
C VAL A 781 19.31 -17.33 -28.99
N GLY A 782 20.31 -17.06 -28.17
CA GLY A 782 21.71 -16.87 -28.57
C GLY A 782 22.12 -15.43 -28.89
N SER A 783 21.23 -14.43 -28.75
CA SER A 783 21.60 -13.01 -28.90
C SER A 783 22.27 -12.45 -27.64
N SER A 784 23.54 -12.80 -27.41
CA SER A 784 24.28 -12.35 -26.22
C SER A 784 24.52 -10.83 -26.18
N ASP A 785 24.49 -10.14 -27.32
CA ASP A 785 24.53 -8.66 -27.36
C ASP A 785 23.14 -7.99 -27.22
N ARG A 786 22.09 -8.81 -27.12
CA ARG A 786 20.68 -8.44 -26.91
C ARG A 786 20.06 -7.63 -28.05
N ASP A 787 20.55 -7.81 -29.27
CA ASP A 787 19.90 -7.34 -30.48
C ASP A 787 18.83 -8.33 -31.00
N ASP A 788 18.11 -7.97 -32.06
CA ASP A 788 17.07 -8.86 -32.62
C ASP A 788 17.63 -10.00 -33.47
N ALA A 789 18.93 -10.32 -33.40
CA ALA A 789 19.60 -11.31 -34.21
C ALA A 789 20.47 -12.27 -33.39
N THR A 790 20.74 -13.43 -33.96
CA THR A 790 21.83 -14.30 -33.49
C THR A 790 22.79 -14.47 -34.64
N SER A 791 24.02 -14.02 -34.45
CA SER A 791 24.99 -13.78 -35.51
C SER A 791 26.40 -14.18 -35.08
N ILE A 792 27.40 -13.76 -35.86
CA ILE A 792 28.81 -13.91 -35.47
C ILE A 792 29.23 -12.87 -34.42
N TYR A 793 28.44 -11.82 -34.20
CA TYR A 793 28.75 -10.79 -33.19
C TYR A 793 28.55 -11.31 -31.77
N ASP A 794 27.55 -12.17 -31.56
CA ASP A 794 27.30 -12.85 -30.29
C ASP A 794 28.44 -13.78 -29.87
N VAL A 795 29.11 -14.40 -30.86
CA VAL A 795 30.28 -15.26 -30.63
C VAL A 795 31.41 -14.46 -29.95
N ALA A 796 31.58 -13.19 -30.32
CA ALA A 796 32.59 -12.32 -29.72
C ALA A 796 32.25 -12.00 -28.25
N VAL A 797 30.97 -11.75 -27.95
CA VAL A 797 30.50 -11.51 -26.58
C VAL A 797 30.79 -12.72 -25.69
N VAL A 798 30.39 -13.91 -26.12
CA VAL A 798 30.61 -15.15 -25.34
C VAL A 798 32.08 -15.49 -25.20
N ARG A 799 32.91 -15.25 -26.23
CA ARG A 799 34.36 -15.45 -26.14
C ARG A 799 35.02 -14.52 -25.12
N GLY A 800 34.59 -13.26 -25.06
CA GLY A 800 35.14 -12.26 -24.15
C GLY A 800 34.64 -12.38 -22.71
N ALA A 801 33.59 -13.17 -22.48
CA ALA A 801 32.94 -13.32 -21.19
C ALA A 801 33.82 -14.00 -20.14
N THR A 802 33.61 -13.60 -18.90
CA THR A 802 34.20 -14.23 -17.71
C THR A 802 33.08 -14.86 -16.87
N GLY A 803 33.40 -15.82 -15.99
CA GLY A 803 32.38 -16.48 -15.15
C GLY A 803 31.50 -15.46 -14.41
N GLY A 804 30.18 -15.55 -14.61
CA GLY A 804 29.17 -14.62 -14.07
C GLY A 804 28.56 -13.63 -15.08
N ASP A 805 28.96 -13.64 -16.35
CA ASP A 805 28.28 -12.85 -17.39
C ASP A 805 26.94 -13.52 -17.77
N VAL A 806 25.84 -12.92 -17.30
CA VAL A 806 24.49 -13.49 -17.42
C VAL A 806 23.98 -13.59 -18.86
N PHE A 807 24.51 -12.79 -19.80
CA PHE A 807 24.10 -12.82 -21.20
C PHE A 807 24.96 -13.74 -22.06
N ALA A 808 26.08 -14.23 -21.53
CA ALA A 808 26.93 -15.24 -22.15
C ALA A 808 26.67 -16.66 -21.62
N ASP A 809 26.13 -16.79 -20.41
CA ASP A 809 25.61 -18.04 -19.84
C ASP A 809 24.19 -18.29 -20.39
N LEU A 810 24.11 -18.86 -21.59
CA LEU A 810 22.89 -18.99 -22.36
C LEU A 810 21.99 -20.14 -21.88
N ASN A 811 22.56 -21.12 -21.16
CA ASN A 811 21.82 -22.23 -20.57
C ASN A 811 21.40 -21.96 -19.10
N GLY A 812 21.93 -20.90 -18.47
CA GLY A 812 21.60 -20.48 -17.11
C GLY A 812 22.12 -21.42 -16.02
N ASP A 813 23.23 -22.13 -16.24
CA ASP A 813 23.80 -23.07 -15.28
C ASP A 813 24.77 -22.42 -14.27
N GLY A 814 25.16 -21.17 -14.51
CA GLY A 814 26.04 -20.35 -13.68
C GLY A 814 27.47 -20.23 -14.22
N ASP A 815 27.85 -21.00 -15.25
CA ASP A 815 29.19 -21.04 -15.81
C ASP A 815 29.17 -20.90 -17.34
N VAL A 816 29.91 -19.93 -17.90
CA VAL A 816 30.09 -19.83 -19.36
C VAL A 816 31.03 -20.91 -19.85
N THR A 817 30.49 -21.95 -20.49
CA THR A 817 31.21 -23.12 -21.00
C THR A 817 30.85 -23.42 -22.46
N SER A 818 31.37 -24.54 -22.98
CA SER A 818 31.00 -24.99 -24.32
C SER A 818 29.53 -25.40 -24.45
N ALA A 819 28.80 -25.60 -23.36
CA ALA A 819 27.37 -25.90 -23.38
C ALA A 819 26.53 -24.67 -23.80
N ASP A 820 27.00 -23.46 -23.54
CA ASP A 820 26.33 -22.22 -23.92
C ASP A 820 26.41 -21.95 -25.43
N PHE A 821 27.45 -22.47 -26.07
CA PHE A 821 27.70 -22.29 -27.49
C PHE A 821 26.58 -22.90 -28.35
N ASP A 822 25.89 -23.92 -27.84
CA ASP A 822 24.80 -24.61 -28.54
C ASP A 822 23.65 -23.63 -28.87
N GLY A 823 23.37 -22.66 -28.00
CA GLY A 823 22.35 -21.63 -28.22
C GLY A 823 22.66 -20.76 -29.45
N ILE A 824 23.90 -20.29 -29.57
CA ILE A 824 24.37 -19.51 -30.73
C ILE A 824 24.43 -20.39 -31.98
N LEU A 825 25.04 -21.57 -31.89
CA LEU A 825 25.23 -22.47 -33.03
C LEU A 825 23.90 -22.87 -33.68
N ALA A 826 22.87 -23.19 -32.88
CA ALA A 826 21.57 -23.58 -33.38
C ALA A 826 20.75 -22.42 -33.98
N ASN A 827 21.06 -21.17 -33.62
CA ASN A 827 20.29 -19.99 -34.01
C ASN A 827 21.06 -19.04 -34.93
N GLN A 828 22.31 -19.32 -35.26
CA GLN A 828 23.15 -18.43 -36.04
C GLN A 828 22.51 -18.09 -37.40
N GLY A 829 22.40 -16.80 -37.69
CA GLY A 829 21.70 -16.26 -38.84
C GLY A 829 20.19 -16.07 -38.65
N ARG A 830 19.60 -16.31 -37.47
CA ARG A 830 18.21 -15.94 -37.20
C ARG A 830 18.12 -14.46 -36.83
N SER A 831 17.01 -13.82 -37.23
CA SER A 831 16.71 -12.42 -36.94
C SER A 831 15.20 -12.24 -36.81
N LEU A 832 14.74 -11.53 -35.79
CA LEU A 832 13.34 -11.17 -35.58
C LEU A 832 12.91 -10.03 -36.53
N ALA A 833 13.85 -9.19 -36.96
CA ALA A 833 13.62 -8.12 -37.94
C ALA A 833 13.83 -8.59 -39.39
N PRO A 834 13.04 -8.08 -40.37
CA PRO A 834 13.24 -8.36 -41.79
C PRO A 834 14.57 -7.79 -42.30
N VAL A 835 15.27 -8.61 -43.08
CA VAL A 835 16.56 -8.25 -43.68
C VAL A 835 16.35 -7.36 -44.91
N SER A 836 16.88 -6.13 -44.90
CA SER A 836 16.86 -5.25 -46.08
C SER A 836 18.18 -5.28 -46.83
N SER A 837 18.16 -5.52 -48.15
CA SER A 837 19.34 -5.43 -49.00
C SER A 837 19.80 -3.97 -49.18
N GLY A 838 20.92 -3.59 -48.57
CA GLY A 838 21.54 -2.25 -48.69
C GLY A 838 22.93 -2.30 -49.34
N ALA A 839 23.37 -1.22 -49.96
CA ALA A 839 24.42 -1.17 -50.98
C ALA A 839 25.89 -1.33 -50.52
N SER A 840 26.71 -1.73 -51.51
CA SER A 840 28.17 -1.92 -51.54
C SER A 840 28.96 -0.63 -51.26
N GLY A 841 29.91 -0.68 -50.30
CA GLY A 841 30.89 0.37 -50.02
C GLY A 841 32.26 0.07 -50.64
N SER A 842 33.06 1.10 -50.92
CA SER A 842 34.41 0.95 -51.51
C SER A 842 35.45 0.62 -50.44
N THR A 843 35.95 -0.62 -50.42
CA THR A 843 36.97 -1.13 -49.47
C THR A 843 38.02 -2.03 -50.13
N THR A 844 38.98 -2.55 -49.35
CA THR A 844 40.11 -3.40 -49.78
C THR A 844 39.79 -4.90 -49.90
N VAL A 845 38.60 -5.34 -49.47
CA VAL A 845 38.14 -6.74 -49.51
C VAL A 845 36.83 -6.84 -50.31
N SER A 846 36.77 -7.77 -51.26
CA SER A 846 35.59 -8.09 -52.05
C SER A 846 35.14 -9.54 -51.88
N LEU A 847 33.82 -9.75 -51.88
CA LEU A 847 33.20 -11.07 -51.89
C LEU A 847 32.49 -11.29 -53.21
N GLY A 848 32.68 -12.44 -53.82
CA GLY A 848 31.98 -12.80 -55.06
C GLY A 848 32.05 -14.28 -55.35
N GLY A 849 31.77 -14.67 -56.59
CA GLY A 849 31.90 -16.06 -57.02
C GLY A 849 32.07 -16.13 -58.54
N VAL A 850 32.12 -17.36 -59.06
CA VAL A 850 32.23 -17.58 -60.51
C VAL A 850 30.82 -17.68 -61.10
N ASP A 851 30.53 -16.88 -62.13
CA ASP A 851 29.32 -17.02 -62.92
C ASP A 851 29.25 -18.40 -63.58
N ARG A 852 28.07 -19.03 -63.56
CA ARG A 852 27.86 -20.36 -64.11
C ARG A 852 26.84 -20.33 -65.23
N LEU A 853 27.13 -21.08 -66.29
CA LEU A 853 26.23 -21.32 -67.40
C LEU A 853 25.97 -22.82 -67.49
N ILE A 854 24.69 -23.22 -67.45
CA ILE A 854 24.27 -24.62 -67.60
C ILE A 854 23.10 -24.71 -68.57
N THR A 855 22.86 -25.91 -69.11
CA THR A 855 21.64 -26.21 -69.86
C THR A 855 20.55 -26.77 -68.94
N THR A 856 19.30 -26.42 -69.23
CA THR A 856 18.13 -26.96 -68.52
C THR A 856 18.10 -28.50 -68.53
N PRO A 857 17.91 -29.16 -67.37
CA PRO A 857 17.89 -30.62 -67.31
C PRO A 857 16.63 -31.20 -67.97
N SER A 858 16.78 -32.31 -68.69
CA SER A 858 15.69 -32.98 -69.44
C SER A 858 14.95 -34.07 -68.65
N GLY A 859 15.37 -34.33 -67.41
CA GLY A 859 14.96 -35.48 -66.59
C GLY A 859 14.67 -35.14 -65.12
N THR A 860 15.49 -35.60 -64.18
CA THR A 860 15.43 -35.20 -62.76
C THR A 860 16.07 -33.83 -62.54
N ALA A 861 15.82 -33.20 -61.38
CA ALA A 861 16.53 -31.99 -61.01
C ALA A 861 18.05 -32.20 -61.04
N HIS A 862 18.77 -31.16 -61.45
CA HIS A 862 20.23 -31.16 -61.49
C HIS A 862 20.76 -30.36 -60.30
N SER A 863 21.56 -31.01 -59.46
CA SER A 863 22.21 -30.36 -58.31
C SER A 863 23.53 -29.72 -58.73
N GLY A 864 23.76 -28.50 -58.27
CA GLY A 864 25.00 -27.75 -58.44
C GLY A 864 25.39 -27.03 -57.15
N SER A 865 26.52 -26.33 -57.19
CA SER A 865 27.03 -25.56 -56.05
C SER A 865 27.66 -24.25 -56.50
N ALA A 866 27.78 -23.24 -55.65
CA ALA A 866 28.51 -22.01 -55.94
C ALA A 866 29.37 -21.64 -54.72
N ASP A 867 30.68 -21.46 -54.93
CA ASP A 867 31.57 -21.02 -53.87
C ASP A 867 31.59 -19.49 -53.82
N ILE A 868 31.43 -18.92 -52.62
CA ILE A 868 31.63 -17.50 -52.37
C ILE A 868 33.06 -17.30 -51.90
N VAL A 869 33.82 -16.51 -52.64
CA VAL A 869 35.26 -16.33 -52.53
C VAL A 869 35.59 -14.94 -52.02
N LEU A 870 36.56 -14.87 -51.11
CA LEU A 870 37.15 -13.63 -50.63
C LEU A 870 38.32 -13.23 -51.52
N SER A 871 38.33 -11.97 -51.98
CA SER A 871 39.45 -11.38 -52.72
C SER A 871 39.92 -10.09 -52.07
N THR A 872 41.21 -9.83 -52.15
CA THR A 872 41.90 -8.65 -51.59
C THR A 872 42.49 -7.82 -52.72
N GLY A 873 42.40 -6.50 -52.63
CA GLY A 873 42.93 -5.61 -53.67
C GLY A 873 44.46 -5.66 -53.86
N ASP A 874 45.19 -6.18 -52.86
CA ASP A 874 46.65 -6.24 -52.81
C ASP A 874 47.23 -7.68 -52.83
N GLY A 875 46.38 -8.71 -52.79
CA GLY A 875 46.77 -10.13 -52.81
C GLY A 875 47.30 -10.66 -51.47
N SER A 876 47.18 -9.89 -50.38
CA SER A 876 47.63 -10.28 -49.06
C SER A 876 46.59 -11.16 -48.34
N PRO A 877 46.99 -12.11 -47.47
CA PRO A 877 46.05 -12.81 -46.59
C PRO A 877 45.35 -11.83 -45.61
N VAL A 878 44.13 -12.16 -45.21
CA VAL A 878 43.36 -11.43 -44.20
C VAL A 878 43.24 -12.29 -42.93
N ASP A 879 43.64 -11.74 -41.80
CA ASP A 879 43.53 -12.39 -40.49
C ASP A 879 42.19 -12.04 -39.84
N LEU A 880 41.35 -13.06 -39.64
CA LEU A 880 39.97 -12.94 -39.18
C LEU A 880 39.78 -13.63 -37.84
N TYR A 881 38.81 -13.18 -37.05
CA TYR A 881 38.25 -14.00 -35.98
C TYR A 881 37.02 -14.76 -36.44
N ASP A 882 36.11 -14.08 -37.13
CA ASP A 882 34.88 -14.70 -37.63
C ASP A 882 34.47 -14.14 -38.98
N TYR A 883 33.68 -14.92 -39.70
CA TYR A 883 32.98 -14.47 -40.89
C TYR A 883 31.61 -15.14 -41.00
N SER A 884 30.68 -14.46 -41.65
CA SER A 884 29.38 -14.96 -42.04
C SER A 884 29.10 -14.60 -43.48
N VAL A 885 28.35 -15.44 -44.16
CA VAL A 885 27.84 -15.17 -45.50
C VAL A 885 26.37 -15.55 -45.56
N ARG A 886 25.53 -14.57 -45.92
CA ARG A 886 24.13 -14.76 -46.26
C ARG A 886 23.94 -14.62 -47.76
N VAL A 887 23.34 -15.63 -48.38
CA VAL A 887 23.05 -15.65 -49.81
C VAL A 887 21.55 -15.76 -50.02
N GLY A 888 20.98 -14.78 -50.73
CA GLY A 888 19.62 -14.83 -51.28
C GLY A 888 19.60 -15.33 -52.72
N LEU A 889 18.45 -15.79 -53.19
CA LEU A 889 18.24 -16.15 -54.59
C LEU A 889 17.23 -15.23 -55.24
N THR A 890 17.67 -14.43 -56.22
CA THR A 890 16.79 -13.61 -57.07
C THR A 890 16.76 -14.15 -58.49
N GLY A 891 15.57 -14.40 -59.04
CA GLY A 891 15.41 -14.89 -60.41
C GLY A 891 13.98 -15.39 -60.68
N PRO A 892 13.73 -16.01 -61.84
CA PRO A 892 12.49 -16.75 -62.12
C PRO A 892 12.26 -17.92 -61.15
N THR A 893 11.14 -18.63 -61.25
CA THR A 893 10.92 -19.88 -60.48
C THR A 893 11.65 -21.05 -61.14
N GLY A 894 12.30 -21.93 -60.36
CA GLY A 894 12.87 -23.18 -60.89
C GLY A 894 14.27 -23.53 -60.38
N VAL A 895 14.95 -22.58 -59.74
CA VAL A 895 16.14 -22.83 -58.92
C VAL A 895 15.78 -22.65 -57.46
N THR A 896 16.30 -23.53 -56.60
CA THR A 896 16.13 -23.44 -55.14
C THR A 896 17.47 -23.64 -54.45
N ILE A 897 17.77 -22.81 -53.46
CA ILE A 897 18.90 -23.08 -52.55
C ILE A 897 18.49 -24.24 -51.63
N THR A 898 19.40 -25.19 -51.45
CA THR A 898 19.18 -26.44 -50.68
C THR A 898 20.07 -26.54 -49.44
N GLY A 899 21.03 -25.62 -49.28
CA GLY A 899 21.99 -25.60 -48.17
C GLY A 899 23.37 -25.21 -48.67
N GLY A 900 24.40 -25.83 -48.12
CA GLY A 900 25.78 -25.52 -48.46
C GLY A 900 26.79 -26.16 -47.53
N GLY A 901 27.94 -25.52 -47.35
CA GLY A 901 28.98 -25.96 -46.42
C GLY A 901 30.33 -25.30 -46.69
N GLU A 902 31.42 -26.00 -46.40
CA GLU A 902 32.76 -25.57 -46.82
C GLU A 902 32.86 -25.48 -48.35
N ALA A 903 33.54 -24.42 -48.84
CA ALA A 903 33.82 -24.22 -50.25
C ALA A 903 34.54 -25.44 -50.87
N LEU A 904 34.24 -25.75 -52.13
CA LEU A 904 34.90 -26.87 -52.82
C LEU A 904 36.32 -26.53 -53.27
N TRP A 905 36.56 -25.26 -53.62
CA TRP A 905 37.81 -24.79 -54.18
C TRP A 905 38.52 -23.82 -53.23
N SER A 906 39.76 -24.17 -52.86
CA SER A 906 40.61 -23.35 -51.98
C SER A 906 39.86 -22.88 -50.72
N ALA A 907 39.21 -23.80 -50.01
CA ALA A 907 38.45 -23.49 -48.82
C ALA A 907 39.30 -22.70 -47.82
N ALA A 908 38.73 -21.64 -47.25
CA ALA A 908 39.33 -20.90 -46.17
C ALA A 908 39.67 -21.85 -45.01
N THR A 909 40.80 -21.62 -44.34
CA THR A 909 41.22 -22.50 -43.24
C THR A 909 40.26 -22.33 -42.07
N THR A 910 39.48 -23.37 -41.76
CA THR A 910 38.52 -23.43 -40.65
C THR A 910 39.15 -23.96 -39.34
N GLY A 911 40.48 -23.85 -39.17
CA GLY A 911 41.25 -24.27 -37.96
C GLY A 911 41.18 -25.77 -37.57
N PRO A 912 41.92 -26.24 -36.53
CA PRO A 912 41.89 -27.64 -36.09
C PRO A 912 40.79 -27.98 -35.05
N ASN A 913 40.17 -29.17 -35.19
CA ASN A 913 39.12 -29.81 -34.36
C ASN A 913 39.55 -30.11 -32.89
N PRO A 914 38.66 -30.21 -31.86
CA PRO A 914 37.21 -30.45 -31.98
C PRO A 914 36.27 -29.40 -31.33
N PRO A 915 35.04 -29.16 -31.87
CA PRO A 915 34.54 -29.33 -33.24
C PRO A 915 34.47 -27.99 -34.04
N GLY A 916 34.74 -28.05 -35.35
CA GLY A 916 34.25 -27.16 -36.43
C GLY A 916 34.03 -25.66 -36.13
N LEU A 917 35.00 -24.82 -36.48
CA LEU A 917 34.85 -23.35 -36.50
C LEU A 917 33.78 -22.85 -37.47
N LEU A 918 33.44 -23.63 -38.51
CA LEU A 918 32.33 -23.33 -39.41
C LEU A 918 31.10 -24.09 -38.92
N ASN A 919 29.96 -23.41 -38.77
CA ASN A 919 28.70 -24.02 -38.37
C ASN A 919 28.15 -24.94 -39.49
N THR A 920 28.75 -26.12 -39.68
CA THR A 920 28.66 -26.97 -40.89
C THR A 920 27.26 -27.31 -41.41
N GLY A 921 26.19 -27.12 -40.62
CA GLY A 921 24.81 -27.25 -41.07
C GLY A 921 24.24 -26.01 -41.76
N GLY A 922 24.72 -24.81 -41.41
CA GLY A 922 24.14 -23.52 -41.78
C GLY A 922 22.67 -23.36 -41.36
N LEU A 923 22.12 -22.17 -41.54
CA LEU A 923 20.68 -21.93 -41.34
C LEU A 923 19.94 -22.07 -42.66
N VAL A 924 19.03 -23.04 -42.72
CA VAL A 924 18.17 -23.34 -43.88
C VAL A 924 16.69 -23.05 -43.64
N ASP A 925 16.31 -22.51 -42.48
CA ASP A 925 14.90 -22.16 -42.18
C ASP A 925 14.35 -21.10 -43.16
N GLY A 926 15.25 -20.28 -43.72
CA GLY A 926 14.96 -19.33 -44.78
C GLY A 926 15.07 -19.91 -46.19
N ALA A 927 15.23 -21.23 -46.37
CA ALA A 927 15.23 -21.90 -47.67
C ALA A 927 13.77 -22.12 -48.15
N PRO A 928 13.50 -22.09 -49.47
CA PRO A 928 14.45 -21.95 -50.57
C PRO A 928 15.01 -20.54 -50.90
N PRO A 929 14.52 -19.39 -50.36
CA PRO A 929 14.99 -18.07 -50.83
C PRO A 929 16.33 -17.60 -50.25
N THR A 930 16.78 -18.13 -49.11
CA THR A 930 18.03 -17.69 -48.45
C THR A 930 18.77 -18.83 -47.77
N TYR A 931 20.08 -18.69 -47.65
CA TYR A 931 20.97 -19.56 -46.87
C TYR A 931 21.99 -18.71 -46.12
N TYR A 932 22.24 -19.05 -44.86
CA TYR A 932 23.26 -18.42 -44.04
C TYR A 932 24.25 -19.46 -43.53
N LEU A 933 25.54 -19.12 -43.58
CA LEU A 933 26.60 -19.90 -42.97
C LEU A 933 27.62 -18.95 -42.35
N GLY A 934 28.02 -19.23 -41.11
CA GLY A 934 29.01 -18.44 -40.41
C GLY A 934 29.95 -19.28 -39.55
N THR A 935 30.98 -18.64 -39.04
CA THR A 935 31.91 -19.23 -38.09
C THR A 935 31.44 -19.04 -36.65
N ALA A 936 31.91 -19.89 -35.75
CA ALA A 936 31.65 -19.82 -34.32
C ALA A 936 32.96 -20.01 -33.53
N ASN A 937 33.84 -19.02 -33.62
CA ASN A 937 35.19 -19.09 -33.05
C ASN A 937 35.26 -18.76 -31.56
N PHE A 938 34.66 -19.56 -30.70
CA PHE A 938 34.71 -19.31 -29.24
C PHE A 938 36.13 -19.42 -28.64
N GLY A 939 37.06 -20.09 -29.32
CA GLY A 939 38.44 -20.25 -28.86
C GLY A 939 39.38 -19.07 -29.13
N GLY A 940 38.92 -18.05 -29.87
CA GLY A 940 39.70 -16.85 -30.18
C GLY A 940 40.94 -17.11 -31.03
N GLN A 941 40.92 -18.12 -31.89
CA GLN A 941 42.05 -18.40 -32.77
C GLN A 941 41.99 -17.54 -34.03
N VAL A 942 43.08 -16.87 -34.39
CA VAL A 942 43.12 -16.09 -35.65
C VAL A 942 43.06 -17.03 -36.86
N LEU A 943 42.06 -16.80 -37.72
CA LEU A 943 41.81 -17.45 -39.01
C LEU A 943 42.51 -16.66 -40.12
N SER A 944 43.68 -17.14 -40.58
CA SER A 944 44.37 -16.51 -41.72
C SER A 944 43.77 -17.01 -43.03
N VAL A 945 43.05 -16.13 -43.75
CA VAL A 945 42.37 -16.43 -45.02
C VAL A 945 43.17 -15.85 -46.18
N ALA A 946 43.72 -16.72 -47.04
CA ALA A 946 44.49 -16.28 -48.20
C ALA A 946 43.60 -15.63 -49.27
N ASP A 947 44.17 -14.72 -50.05
CA ASP A 947 43.52 -14.14 -51.23
C ASP A 947 43.00 -15.25 -52.18
N GLY A 948 41.74 -15.13 -52.61
CA GLY A 948 41.07 -16.11 -53.46
C GLY A 948 40.54 -17.35 -52.75
N SER A 949 40.52 -17.38 -51.41
CA SER A 949 39.95 -18.51 -50.65
C SER A 949 38.42 -18.48 -50.64
N GLY A 950 37.80 -19.65 -50.80
CA GLY A 950 36.35 -19.83 -50.67
C GLY A 950 35.91 -19.81 -49.21
N LEU A 951 35.03 -18.88 -48.84
CA LEU A 951 34.46 -18.77 -47.49
C LEU A 951 33.37 -19.80 -47.25
N ILE A 952 32.44 -19.93 -48.20
CA ILE A 952 31.30 -20.86 -48.12
C ILE A 952 30.99 -21.47 -49.50
N ARG A 953 30.34 -22.63 -49.49
CA ARG A 953 29.63 -23.23 -50.62
C ARG A 953 28.13 -23.04 -50.45
N VAL A 954 27.43 -22.71 -51.53
CA VAL A 954 25.96 -22.67 -51.62
C VAL A 954 25.51 -23.79 -52.56
N ASP A 955 24.73 -24.75 -52.07
CA ASP A 955 24.21 -25.86 -52.87
C ASP A 955 22.81 -25.52 -53.40
N TYR A 956 22.57 -25.79 -54.68
CA TYR A 956 21.30 -25.47 -55.36
C TYR A 956 20.81 -26.61 -56.25
N ASP A 957 19.49 -26.70 -56.41
CA ASP A 957 18.84 -27.61 -57.35
C ASP A 957 18.18 -26.82 -58.48
N VAL A 958 18.30 -27.33 -59.71
CA VAL A 958 17.68 -26.79 -60.92
C VAL A 958 16.61 -27.75 -61.41
N ALA A 959 15.35 -27.31 -61.38
CA ALA A 959 14.23 -28.12 -61.82
C ALA A 959 14.22 -28.31 -63.36
N PRO A 960 13.69 -29.42 -63.88
CA PRO A 960 13.56 -29.64 -65.32
C PRO A 960 12.70 -28.56 -66.00
N GLY A 961 13.15 -28.06 -67.14
CA GLY A 961 12.47 -27.00 -67.89
C GLY A 961 12.69 -25.58 -67.37
N THR A 962 13.52 -25.40 -66.33
CA THR A 962 13.93 -24.08 -65.83
C THR A 962 14.73 -23.33 -66.90
N LEU A 963 14.44 -22.04 -67.09
CA LEU A 963 15.18 -21.14 -67.98
C LEU A 963 15.26 -19.75 -67.33
N GLY A 964 16.40 -19.07 -67.49
CA GLY A 964 16.61 -17.70 -67.02
C GLY A 964 17.94 -17.51 -66.31
N THR A 965 18.21 -16.26 -65.92
CA THR A 965 19.38 -15.89 -65.11
C THR A 965 18.94 -15.68 -63.66
N PHE A 966 19.66 -16.31 -62.76
CA PHE A 966 19.46 -16.26 -61.31
C PHE A 966 20.70 -15.62 -60.69
N THR A 967 20.52 -14.78 -59.69
CA THR A 967 21.60 -14.16 -58.94
C THR A 967 21.62 -14.75 -57.53
N PHE A 968 22.80 -15.20 -57.10
CA PHE A 968 23.07 -15.54 -55.70
C PHE A 968 23.46 -14.25 -54.98
N ASP A 969 22.47 -13.52 -54.48
CA ASP A 969 22.65 -12.22 -53.86
C ASP A 969 23.39 -12.34 -52.54
N ILE A 970 24.62 -11.83 -52.47
CA ILE A 970 25.34 -11.72 -51.20
C ILE A 970 24.72 -10.56 -50.42
N ILE A 971 24.00 -10.87 -49.35
CA ILE A 971 23.23 -9.90 -48.56
C ILE A 971 24.13 -9.30 -47.47
N VAL A 972 24.15 -7.98 -47.38
CA VAL A 972 24.96 -7.17 -46.45
C VAL A 972 24.10 -6.09 -45.79
N ASN A 973 24.59 -5.56 -44.64
CA ASN A 973 24.07 -4.43 -43.86
C ASN A 973 22.93 -4.72 -42.84
N GLY A 974 22.50 -5.96 -42.68
CA GLY A 974 21.66 -6.41 -41.57
C GLY A 974 22.45 -7.00 -40.39
N PRO A 975 21.82 -7.13 -39.22
CA PRO A 975 22.48 -7.66 -38.01
C PRO A 975 22.84 -9.15 -38.13
N ALA A 976 22.12 -9.92 -38.97
CA ALA A 976 22.38 -11.33 -39.25
C ALA A 976 22.92 -11.58 -40.68
N ASP A 977 23.63 -10.62 -41.29
CA ASP A 977 24.04 -10.69 -42.70
C ASP A 977 25.49 -11.14 -42.91
N THR A 978 25.94 -11.04 -44.16
CA THR A 978 27.34 -11.23 -44.52
C THR A 978 28.21 -10.19 -43.82
N ALA A 979 29.12 -10.68 -42.99
CA ALA A 979 30.04 -9.85 -42.22
C ALA A 979 31.38 -10.56 -42.07
N ILE A 980 32.42 -9.76 -41.86
CA ILE A 980 33.77 -10.24 -41.61
C ILE A 980 34.33 -9.48 -40.41
N VAL A 981 34.81 -10.21 -39.42
CA VAL A 981 35.39 -9.70 -38.19
C VAL A 981 36.90 -9.93 -38.24
N ALA A 982 37.67 -8.84 -38.24
CA ALA A 982 39.13 -8.90 -38.24
C ALA A 982 39.69 -9.42 -36.91
N ALA A 983 40.99 -9.76 -36.90
CA ALA A 983 41.70 -10.21 -35.69
C ALA A 983 41.83 -9.16 -34.57
N ASP A 984 41.38 -7.92 -34.79
CA ASP A 984 41.23 -6.88 -33.77
C ASP A 984 39.76 -6.64 -33.38
N GLU A 985 38.87 -7.56 -33.76
CA GLU A 985 37.41 -7.54 -33.55
C GLU A 985 36.69 -6.40 -34.28
N SER A 986 37.37 -5.67 -35.17
CA SER A 986 36.73 -4.66 -36.01
C SER A 986 35.99 -5.28 -37.20
N ILE A 987 34.88 -4.63 -37.61
CA ILE A 987 34.12 -5.03 -38.78
C ILE A 987 34.84 -4.56 -40.04
N VAL A 988 35.16 -5.51 -40.92
CA VAL A 988 35.76 -5.22 -42.21
C VAL A 988 34.65 -4.80 -43.17
N ALA A 989 34.74 -3.58 -43.70
CA ALA A 989 33.80 -3.13 -44.71
C ALA A 989 34.05 -3.85 -46.07
N LEU A 990 32.98 -4.19 -46.77
CA LEU A 990 32.99 -5.12 -47.91
C LEU A 990 32.46 -4.48 -49.20
N SER A 991 32.98 -4.95 -50.33
CA SER A 991 32.32 -4.81 -51.63
C SER A 991 31.82 -6.19 -52.11
N VAL A 992 30.64 -6.25 -52.69
CA VAL A 992 30.03 -7.52 -53.13
C VAL A 992 29.86 -7.57 -54.65
N GLN A 993 30.17 -8.73 -55.24
CA GLN A 993 29.92 -9.08 -56.64
C GLN A 993 29.20 -10.43 -56.67
N SER A 994 27.88 -10.40 -56.51
CA SER A 994 27.01 -11.58 -56.51
C SER A 994 27.17 -12.40 -57.80
N PRO A 995 27.49 -13.70 -57.71
CA PRO A 995 27.60 -14.56 -58.89
C PRO A 995 26.22 -14.90 -59.48
N THR A 996 26.20 -15.16 -60.78
CA THR A 996 24.99 -15.51 -61.53
C THR A 996 25.01 -16.96 -61.99
N LEU A 997 23.83 -17.58 -62.05
CA LEU A 997 23.57 -18.85 -62.71
C LEU A 997 22.64 -18.60 -63.89
N THR A 998 23.13 -18.81 -65.10
CA THR A 998 22.29 -18.78 -66.31
C THR A 998 21.92 -20.20 -66.70
N VAL A 999 20.62 -20.51 -66.69
CA VAL A 999 20.07 -21.78 -67.15
C VAL A 999 19.50 -21.57 -68.55
N THR A 1000 20.20 -22.09 -69.56
CA THR A 1000 19.88 -21.87 -70.98
C THR A 1000 19.38 -23.15 -71.68
N ILE A 1001 19.12 -23.06 -72.98
CA ILE A 1001 18.69 -24.14 -73.86
C ILE A 1001 19.88 -24.98 -74.36
N PRO A 1002 19.67 -26.27 -74.68
CA PRO A 1002 20.73 -27.13 -75.18
C PRO A 1002 21.38 -26.56 -76.46
N GLY A 1003 22.71 -26.49 -76.48
CA GLY A 1003 23.48 -25.97 -77.61
C GLY A 1003 23.87 -24.49 -77.51
N ASP A 1004 23.34 -23.73 -76.53
CA ASP A 1004 23.75 -22.35 -76.27
C ASP A 1004 24.96 -22.34 -75.34
N ALA A 1005 26.11 -21.93 -75.87
CA ALA A 1005 27.39 -21.88 -75.19
C ALA A 1005 27.67 -20.49 -74.59
N THR A 1006 26.91 -19.47 -74.99
CA THR A 1006 27.14 -18.08 -74.61
C THR A 1006 26.11 -17.55 -73.62
N GLY A 1007 25.03 -18.29 -73.39
CA GLY A 1007 23.98 -17.93 -72.44
C GLY A 1007 23.11 -16.77 -72.89
N ASP A 1008 23.14 -16.42 -74.19
CA ASP A 1008 22.32 -15.35 -74.77
C ASP A 1008 20.90 -15.85 -75.16
N PHE A 1009 20.60 -17.12 -74.86
CA PHE A 1009 19.36 -17.83 -75.14
C PHE A 1009 19.09 -18.04 -76.64
N VAL A 1010 20.14 -17.96 -77.47
CA VAL A 1010 20.10 -18.16 -78.92
C VAL A 1010 21.22 -19.10 -79.36
N VAL A 1011 20.88 -20.30 -79.84
CA VAL A 1011 21.88 -21.19 -80.44
C VAL A 1011 22.21 -20.74 -81.86
N GLY A 1012 23.39 -20.15 -82.05
CA GLY A 1012 23.79 -19.55 -83.32
C GLY A 1012 25.29 -19.56 -83.58
N THR A 1013 25.73 -18.59 -84.36
CA THR A 1013 27.13 -18.51 -84.80
C THR A 1013 28.09 -18.23 -83.65
N SER A 1014 27.64 -17.59 -82.58
CA SER A 1014 28.46 -17.30 -81.40
C SER A 1014 28.82 -18.58 -80.64
N ASP A 1015 27.86 -19.49 -80.47
CA ASP A 1015 28.05 -20.78 -79.79
C ASP A 1015 28.88 -21.74 -80.62
N LEU A 1016 28.61 -21.75 -81.93
CA LEU A 1016 29.44 -22.50 -82.87
C LEU A 1016 30.89 -22.02 -82.84
N ASN A 1017 31.12 -20.71 -82.71
CA ASN A 1017 32.46 -20.16 -82.56
C ASN A 1017 33.10 -20.52 -81.22
N ALA A 1018 32.34 -20.58 -80.12
CA ALA A 1018 32.85 -21.02 -78.80
C ALA A 1018 33.38 -22.47 -78.86
N VAL A 1019 32.60 -23.39 -79.44
CA VAL A 1019 33.02 -24.79 -79.66
C VAL A 1019 34.20 -24.87 -80.63
N LEU A 1020 34.15 -24.15 -81.77
CA LEU A 1020 35.22 -24.22 -82.77
C LEU A 1020 36.54 -23.61 -82.30
N ALA A 1021 36.51 -22.56 -81.46
CA ALA A 1021 37.70 -21.91 -80.92
C ALA A 1021 38.52 -22.84 -80.00
N ASN A 1022 37.86 -23.82 -79.40
CA ASN A 1022 38.47 -24.80 -78.50
C ASN A 1022 38.35 -26.25 -78.99
N PHE A 1023 37.92 -26.48 -80.22
CA PHE A 1023 37.72 -27.83 -80.75
C PHE A 1023 38.97 -28.71 -80.59
N THR A 1024 38.79 -29.91 -80.03
CA THR A 1024 39.78 -30.90 -79.59
C THR A 1024 40.66 -30.49 -78.40
N ARG A 1025 40.36 -29.39 -77.72
CA ARG A 1025 41.07 -28.98 -76.49
C ARG A 1025 40.37 -29.54 -75.25
N ASN A 1026 41.19 -29.87 -74.27
CA ASN A 1026 40.71 -30.12 -72.92
C ASN A 1026 40.41 -28.76 -72.25
N VAL A 1027 39.24 -28.67 -71.66
CA VAL A 1027 38.78 -27.52 -70.87
C VAL A 1027 38.33 -28.04 -69.50
N SER A 1028 37.95 -27.14 -68.60
CA SER A 1028 37.30 -27.56 -67.36
C SER A 1028 35.99 -28.28 -67.70
N PRO A 1029 35.73 -29.50 -67.19
CA PRO A 1029 34.49 -30.21 -67.47
C PRO A 1029 33.27 -29.35 -67.17
N GLY A 1030 32.41 -29.16 -68.17
CA GLY A 1030 31.21 -28.34 -68.07
C GLY A 1030 31.47 -26.84 -68.15
N ASP A 1031 32.59 -26.42 -68.73
CA ASP A 1031 32.82 -25.02 -69.12
C ASP A 1031 32.14 -24.73 -70.48
N PHE A 1032 30.86 -24.39 -70.40
CA PHE A 1032 30.02 -24.06 -71.56
C PHE A 1032 30.59 -22.88 -72.34
N SER A 1033 31.19 -21.90 -71.66
CA SER A 1033 31.78 -20.71 -72.28
C SER A 1033 33.00 -21.02 -73.15
N SER A 1034 33.71 -22.10 -72.82
CA SER A 1034 34.79 -22.65 -73.63
C SER A 1034 34.32 -23.66 -74.68
N GLY A 1035 33.02 -23.99 -74.72
CA GLY A 1035 32.41 -24.86 -75.72
C GLY A 1035 32.27 -26.34 -75.31
N ASP A 1036 32.52 -26.72 -74.05
CA ASP A 1036 32.23 -28.07 -73.53
C ASP A 1036 30.79 -28.11 -73.00
N LEU A 1037 29.86 -28.38 -73.88
CA LEU A 1037 28.43 -28.37 -73.60
C LEU A 1037 27.91 -29.73 -73.10
N THR A 1038 28.71 -30.78 -73.27
CA THR A 1038 28.42 -32.13 -72.79
C THR A 1038 28.97 -32.40 -71.39
N GLY A 1039 29.94 -31.59 -70.96
CA GLY A 1039 30.50 -31.61 -69.62
C GLY A 1039 31.57 -32.69 -69.41
N ASP A 1040 32.14 -33.23 -70.48
CA ASP A 1040 33.10 -34.34 -70.42
C ASP A 1040 34.56 -33.88 -70.30
N GLY A 1041 34.81 -32.57 -70.36
CA GLY A 1041 36.12 -31.94 -70.28
C GLY A 1041 36.87 -31.85 -71.61
N VAL A 1042 36.27 -32.24 -72.73
CA VAL A 1042 36.87 -32.18 -74.07
C VAL A 1042 35.90 -31.56 -75.06
N VAL A 1043 36.24 -30.39 -75.58
CA VAL A 1043 35.42 -29.73 -76.61
C VAL A 1043 35.54 -30.52 -77.92
N GLY A 1044 34.58 -31.39 -78.20
CA GLY A 1044 34.66 -32.41 -79.23
C GLY A 1044 33.52 -32.39 -80.26
N THR A 1045 33.43 -33.48 -81.01
CA THR A 1045 32.34 -33.67 -81.97
C THR A 1045 30.97 -33.73 -81.31
N GLU A 1046 30.89 -34.10 -80.04
CA GLU A 1046 29.65 -34.26 -79.30
C GLU A 1046 29.07 -32.90 -78.92
N ASP A 1047 29.90 -31.94 -78.48
CA ASP A 1047 29.50 -30.54 -78.25
C ASP A 1047 29.16 -29.84 -79.57
N LEU A 1048 29.95 -30.05 -80.62
CA LEU A 1048 29.68 -29.50 -81.95
C LEU A 1048 28.34 -30.01 -82.50
N ASN A 1049 28.04 -31.29 -82.33
CA ASN A 1049 26.75 -31.86 -82.71
C ASN A 1049 25.61 -31.28 -81.87
N LEU A 1050 25.84 -30.96 -80.59
CA LEU A 1050 24.83 -30.35 -79.73
C LEU A 1050 24.47 -28.92 -80.20
N VAL A 1051 25.46 -28.11 -80.59
CA VAL A 1051 25.22 -26.80 -81.21
C VAL A 1051 24.52 -26.94 -82.56
N LEU A 1052 24.99 -27.84 -83.43
CA LEU A 1052 24.44 -28.00 -84.77
C LEU A 1052 23.01 -28.56 -84.77
N ALA A 1053 22.70 -29.49 -83.86
CA ALA A 1053 21.37 -30.07 -83.72
C ALA A 1053 20.32 -29.07 -83.22
N ASN A 1054 20.77 -28.04 -82.50
CA ASN A 1054 19.92 -26.99 -81.95
C ASN A 1054 20.10 -25.64 -82.66
N PHE A 1055 20.87 -25.58 -83.76
CA PHE A 1055 21.20 -24.34 -84.46
C PHE A 1055 19.93 -23.62 -84.91
N THR A 1056 19.84 -22.31 -84.63
CA THR A 1056 18.65 -21.43 -84.77
C THR A 1056 17.57 -21.55 -83.69
N ASN A 1057 17.71 -22.44 -82.70
CA ASN A 1057 16.83 -22.43 -81.54
C ASN A 1057 17.05 -21.15 -80.75
N SER A 1058 15.96 -20.48 -80.39
CA SER A 1058 15.97 -19.27 -79.58
C SER A 1058 14.73 -19.28 -78.69
N VAL A 1059 14.91 -18.90 -77.43
CA VAL A 1059 13.83 -18.75 -76.47
C VAL A 1059 13.90 -17.37 -75.84
N GLU A 1060 12.74 -16.78 -75.54
CA GLU A 1060 12.67 -15.60 -74.70
C GLU A 1060 12.60 -16.09 -73.24
N PRO A 1061 13.65 -15.89 -72.42
CA PRO A 1061 13.62 -16.35 -71.04
C PRO A 1061 12.55 -15.58 -70.24
N PRO A 1062 11.94 -16.19 -69.20
CA PRO A 1062 11.04 -15.49 -68.30
C PRO A 1062 11.76 -14.26 -67.72
N SER A 1063 11.18 -13.07 -67.89
CA SER A 1063 11.66 -11.88 -67.17
C SER A 1063 11.24 -11.98 -65.70
N ALA A 1064 12.15 -11.63 -64.80
CA ALA A 1064 11.80 -11.43 -63.40
C ALA A 1064 10.73 -10.33 -63.33
N LEU A 1065 9.52 -10.63 -62.87
CA LEU A 1065 8.62 -9.72 -62.12
C LEU A 1065 7.24 -10.35 -61.86
N GLY A 1066 6.84 -10.43 -60.58
CA GLY A 1066 5.48 -10.78 -60.20
C GLY A 1066 5.23 -11.00 -58.70
N GLY A 1067 5.45 -9.99 -57.85
CA GLY A 1067 5.10 -10.05 -56.43
C GLY A 1067 5.40 -8.76 -55.64
N ALA A 1068 4.53 -7.75 -55.80
CA ALA A 1068 4.19 -6.65 -54.87
C ALA A 1068 3.94 -5.36 -55.64
N SER A 1069 2.72 -4.85 -55.52
CA SER A 1069 2.26 -3.58 -56.06
C SER A 1069 2.92 -2.39 -55.38
N ALA A 1070 3.59 -1.53 -56.14
CA ALA A 1070 3.73 -0.09 -55.86
C ALA A 1070 3.39 0.68 -57.15
N PRO A 1071 2.69 1.83 -57.07
CA PRO A 1071 2.04 2.43 -58.23
C PRO A 1071 3.06 3.06 -59.18
N SER A 1072 2.97 2.69 -60.45
CA SER A 1072 3.69 3.33 -61.53
C SER A 1072 3.17 4.75 -61.78
N ARG A 1073 4.07 5.72 -61.95
CA ARG A 1073 3.85 6.83 -62.87
C ARG A 1073 5.07 6.96 -63.80
N ALA A 1074 4.82 6.72 -65.08
CA ALA A 1074 5.72 6.88 -66.23
C ALA A 1074 6.39 8.28 -66.24
N VAL A 1075 7.57 8.50 -66.82
CA VAL A 1075 7.97 8.51 -68.26
C VAL A 1075 9.50 8.83 -68.25
N GLY A 1076 10.40 8.37 -69.13
CA GLY A 1076 10.30 7.58 -70.33
C GLY A 1076 11.71 7.24 -70.86
N ALA A 1077 11.87 6.05 -71.43
CA ALA A 1077 13.03 5.68 -72.23
C ALA A 1077 12.72 5.96 -73.71
N ALA A 1078 13.49 6.87 -74.31
CA ALA A 1078 13.48 7.07 -75.74
C ALA A 1078 14.11 5.85 -76.44
N ARG A 1079 13.27 5.09 -77.14
CA ARG A 1079 13.64 4.10 -78.15
C ARG A 1079 14.39 4.78 -79.31
N LEU A 1080 15.42 4.11 -79.82
CA LEU A 1080 15.77 4.20 -81.23
C LEU A 1080 15.69 2.81 -81.83
N LEU A 1081 14.76 2.61 -82.76
CA LEU A 1081 15.13 2.36 -84.16
C LEU A 1081 13.90 2.27 -85.08
N ARG A 1082 14.08 2.96 -86.21
CA ARG A 1082 13.49 2.76 -87.55
C ARG A 1082 12.19 3.50 -87.95
N TRP A 1083 12.45 4.56 -88.73
CA TRP A 1083 12.20 4.62 -90.18
C TRP A 1083 10.85 5.20 -90.69
N HIS A 1084 11.00 6.23 -91.53
CA HIS A 1084 10.15 6.73 -92.63
C HIS A 1084 9.03 7.75 -92.38
N GLY A 1085 9.25 8.95 -92.93
CA GLY A 1085 8.37 9.42 -94.01
C GLY A 1085 7.44 10.59 -93.71
N TRP A 1086 7.88 11.79 -94.15
CA TRP A 1086 7.09 12.88 -94.75
C TRP A 1086 6.15 13.75 -93.89
N LYS A 1087 6.61 15.00 -93.73
CA LYS A 1087 6.06 16.29 -94.19
C LYS A 1087 4.61 16.72 -93.89
N HIS A 1088 4.57 18.03 -93.58
CA HIS A 1088 3.47 19.00 -93.49
C HIS A 1088 2.60 18.90 -92.23
N GLY A 1089 2.38 19.97 -91.47
CA GLY A 1089 2.75 21.37 -91.65
C GLY A 1089 1.62 22.25 -91.13
N ALA A 1090 2.01 23.35 -90.48
CA ALA A 1090 1.18 24.49 -90.09
C ALA A 1090 0.14 24.15 -88.99
N SER A 1091 -0.17 25.02 -88.05
CA SER A 1091 0.02 26.47 -88.00
C SER A 1091 -0.46 26.89 -86.61
N ASP A 1092 0.20 27.92 -86.09
CA ASP A 1092 -0.42 29.07 -85.43
C ASP A 1092 -1.14 28.78 -84.09
N ASP A 1093 -1.03 29.59 -83.05
CA ASP A 1093 -0.41 30.88 -82.93
C ASP A 1093 -0.44 31.27 -81.45
N ASP A 1094 0.47 32.17 -81.14
CA ASP A 1094 0.31 33.31 -80.24
C ASP A 1094 0.23 33.16 -78.71
N HIS A 1095 1.23 33.84 -78.13
CA HIS A 1095 1.17 34.83 -77.06
C HIS A 1095 0.30 34.52 -75.83
N GLY A 1096 0.83 34.54 -74.61
CA GLY A 1096 1.98 35.29 -74.13
C GLY A 1096 1.58 36.06 -72.87
N GLN A 1097 2.52 36.04 -71.93
CA GLN A 1097 2.61 36.89 -70.72
C GLN A 1097 1.67 36.49 -69.57
N ALA A 1098 2.24 36.04 -68.44
CA ALA A 1098 3.00 36.83 -67.46
C ALA A 1098 2.07 37.87 -66.81
N ASP A 1099 1.98 38.01 -65.50
CA ASP A 1099 3.06 37.99 -64.52
C ASP A 1099 2.45 38.13 -63.12
N GLN A 1100 3.22 37.76 -62.10
CA GLN A 1100 3.19 38.31 -60.74
C GLN A 1100 1.89 38.17 -59.91
N SER A 1101 1.90 38.02 -58.59
CA SER A 1101 2.91 37.77 -57.57
C SER A 1101 2.17 37.79 -56.24
N ALA A 1102 2.62 36.93 -55.34
CA ALA A 1102 2.77 37.20 -53.91
C ALA A 1102 1.55 37.35 -52.98
N ALA A 1103 1.83 36.83 -51.78
CA ALA A 1103 1.30 37.19 -50.47
C ALA A 1103 0.04 36.44 -49.97
N SER A 1104 0.33 35.28 -49.40
CA SER A 1104 -0.02 34.88 -48.03
C SER A 1104 -0.77 35.90 -47.17
N TRP A 1105 -1.92 35.48 -46.64
CA TRP A 1105 -2.29 35.62 -45.22
C TRP A 1105 -3.42 34.63 -44.90
N SER A 1106 -3.18 33.76 -43.91
CA SER A 1106 -4.19 33.12 -43.05
C SER A 1106 -4.87 34.21 -42.17
N PRO A 1107 -5.85 33.96 -41.28
CA PRO A 1107 -6.32 32.67 -40.72
C PRO A 1107 -7.86 32.62 -40.46
N SER A 1108 -8.23 31.69 -39.58
CA SER A 1108 -9.41 31.65 -38.68
C SER A 1108 -10.75 31.07 -39.16
N GLU A 1109 -11.08 29.97 -38.49
CA GLU A 1109 -12.32 29.72 -37.74
C GLU A 1109 -13.55 29.10 -38.43
N SER A 1110 -13.80 27.87 -37.96
CA SER A 1110 -15.03 27.43 -37.30
C SER A 1110 -16.27 27.14 -38.15
N ALA A 1111 -16.41 25.84 -38.41
CA ALA A 1111 -17.58 24.99 -38.22
C ALA A 1111 -19.00 25.59 -38.41
N ILE A 1112 -19.79 24.96 -39.28
CA ILE A 1112 -21.16 24.50 -38.95
C ILE A 1112 -21.57 23.35 -39.90
N THR A 1113 -22.22 22.40 -39.24
CA THR A 1113 -22.85 21.11 -39.59
C THR A 1113 -23.95 21.14 -40.67
N SER A 1114 -24.22 19.98 -41.29
CA SER A 1114 -25.56 19.34 -41.36
C SER A 1114 -25.50 17.97 -42.07
N ARG A 1115 -25.91 16.88 -41.38
CA ARG A 1115 -27.20 16.12 -41.51
C ARG A 1115 -27.35 15.34 -42.83
N ALA A 1116 -27.91 14.13 -42.89
CA ALA A 1116 -29.11 13.60 -42.22
C ALA A 1116 -29.10 12.04 -42.26
N ALA A 1117 -29.49 11.35 -41.17
CA ALA A 1117 -30.83 10.76 -40.91
C ALA A 1117 -31.12 9.40 -41.58
N ILE A 1118 -31.17 8.33 -40.78
CA ILE A 1118 -32.36 7.59 -40.28
C ILE A 1118 -31.88 6.62 -39.19
#